data_AF-A0A929EYP5-F1
#
_entry.id   AF-A0A929EYP5-F1
#
_cell.length_a   1.000
_cell.length_b   1.000
_cell.length_c   1.000
_cell.angle_alpha   90.00
_cell.angle_beta   90.00
_cell.angle_gamma   90.00
#
_symmetry.space_group_name_H-M   'P 1'
#
loop_
_entity.id
_entity.type
_entity.pdbx_description
1 polymer ?
#
loop_
_entity_poly.entity_id
_entity_poly.type
_entity_poly.pdbx_seq_one_letter_code
_entity_poly.pdbx_strand_id
1 'polypeptide(L)'
;MDTIQVRGARTHNLKNIDVDIPRDKLVVITGLSGSGKSSLAFDTLYAEGQRRYVESLSTYARQFLSMMEKPDIDHIEGLSPAISIEQKSTSHNPRSTVGTITEIYDYLRLLFARVGEPRCPDHNLNLQAQTISQMVDTVLALPEGSKLMLLAPVVRARKGEHLHIFEELRAGGFVRARIDGIVTDLDDVPELEKKKKHNIEVVVDRFKVRDDLGIRLAESFETALGLTDGLASINYMDGDGEDISFSARFACPQCGHSIDELEPRLFSFNNPAGACSGCDGLGVKQYFDEERIVLHPEASLAEGAIRGWDRRNVYYFHMLNSLAEHYGFDVDTPYDKLNKKHRALILHGSGEEEIAFSYINDRGDIFKRTHPFEGIIPNMTRRYRDTESQSVREDLAKYQANQTCPDCGGTRLRRDARHVFVDERNLPSITEMGVGEAQDYFEQLQLEGRKGEIAEKILKELRARYRFLVDVGLNYLTLNRSAETLSGGEAQRIRLASQIGAGLVGVMYILDEPSIGLHQRDNERLIRTLNHLRDIGNTVIVVEHDEEAIRCADHIIDIGPGAGVHGGEIVAQGTFADIVANKNSLTGAYLSGEKEIAIPTTRTAHNPKKRLVLKGATGNNLQAVDLTIPLGLLTCVTGVSGSGKSTLINSTLYPVAATELNGATTLSAAPHKTISGMGLLDKVIDIDQSPIGRTPRSNPATYTGIFTPVRELFAGTQEARSRGYKPGRFSFNVKGGRCEACQGDGVTKVEMHFLPDIYVPCDICKSKRYNRETLEVRYKGKNIYEVLEMTVEDALVFFEPVPTIARKLQTLVDVGLTYIKLGQAATTLSGGEAQRVKLSKELSKRDTGNTLYILDEPTTGLHFEDIKQLLEVLHRLRDHGNTVVIIEHNLDVVKTADWVVDLGPEGGSGGGQIIATGTPEQVAETKGSYTGEFLAPMLKRAKVKSGASKRKTRKRAA
;
A
#
# COMPACT_ATOMS: atom_id res chain seq x y z
N MET A 1 10.41 38.63 11.44
CA MET A 1 10.46 38.61 9.96
C MET A 1 9.26 37.78 9.54
N ASP A 2 8.30 38.42 8.88
CA ASP A 2 6.96 37.86 8.68
C ASP A 2 6.82 37.20 7.30
N THR A 3 7.92 37.14 6.53
CA THR A 3 8.00 36.58 5.19
C THR A 3 9.23 35.70 5.03
N ILE A 4 9.13 34.64 4.23
CA ILE A 4 10.23 33.87 3.67
C ILE A 4 10.64 34.55 2.36
N GLN A 5 11.88 35.02 2.27
CA GLN A 5 12.39 35.71 1.09
C GLN A 5 13.30 34.78 0.31
N VAL A 6 12.96 34.50 -0.94
CA VAL A 6 13.80 33.75 -1.88
C VAL A 6 14.28 34.71 -2.95
N ARG A 7 15.58 34.72 -3.21
CA ARG A 7 16.20 35.57 -4.23
C ARG A 7 17.05 34.75 -5.19
N GLY A 8 16.87 35.03 -6.48
CA GLY A 8 17.64 34.43 -7.57
C GLY A 8 17.52 32.92 -7.68
N ALA A 9 16.32 32.34 -7.55
CA ALA A 9 16.15 30.91 -7.68
C ALA A 9 16.22 30.43 -9.14
N ARG A 10 17.08 29.44 -9.39
CA ARG A 10 17.43 28.90 -10.72
C ARG A 10 17.38 27.39 -10.82
N THR A 11 16.88 26.71 -9.78
CA THR A 11 16.71 25.26 -9.77
C THR A 11 15.88 24.79 -10.98
N HIS A 12 16.41 23.84 -11.76
CA HIS A 12 15.81 23.32 -12.98
C HIS A 12 15.51 24.38 -14.06
N ASN A 13 14.25 24.77 -14.24
CA ASN A 13 13.81 25.72 -15.27
C ASN A 13 13.47 27.10 -14.71
N LEU A 14 13.64 27.33 -13.40
CA LEU A 14 13.40 28.63 -12.78
C LEU A 14 14.33 29.70 -13.37
N LYS A 15 13.78 30.85 -13.74
CA LYS A 15 14.49 31.92 -14.44
C LYS A 15 14.97 33.02 -13.52
N ASN A 16 15.80 32.64 -12.54
CA ASN A 16 16.38 33.57 -11.56
C ASN A 16 15.29 34.37 -10.82
N ILE A 17 14.30 33.66 -10.28
CA ILE A 17 13.10 34.29 -9.71
C ILE A 17 13.32 34.79 -8.28
N ASP A 18 12.66 35.89 -7.96
CA ASP A 18 12.55 36.45 -6.62
C ASP A 18 11.11 36.27 -6.13
N VAL A 19 10.91 35.70 -4.95
CA VAL A 19 9.58 35.49 -4.36
C VAL A 19 9.58 35.79 -2.87
N ASP A 20 8.53 36.48 -2.41
CA ASP A 20 8.25 36.72 -1.00
C ASP A 20 7.02 35.94 -0.57
N ILE A 21 7.20 34.99 0.35
CA ILE A 21 6.15 34.08 0.81
C ILE A 21 5.75 34.47 2.22
N PRO A 22 4.47 34.78 2.50
CA PRO A 22 4.05 35.16 3.85
C PRO A 22 4.13 33.96 4.80
N ARG A 23 4.64 34.19 6.02
CA ARG A 23 4.68 33.19 7.09
C ARG A 23 3.32 33.06 7.76
N ASP A 24 3.09 31.88 8.34
CA ASP A 24 1.89 31.55 9.13
C ASP A 24 0.59 31.69 8.29
N LYS A 25 0.72 31.44 6.99
CA LYS A 25 -0.34 31.49 5.99
C LYS A 25 -0.46 30.18 5.22
N LEU A 26 -1.64 29.95 4.66
CA LEU A 26 -1.90 28.92 3.66
C LEU A 26 -1.58 29.50 2.28
N VAL A 27 -0.47 29.06 1.71
CA VAL A 27 0.05 29.51 0.42
C VAL A 27 -0.18 28.43 -0.62
N VAL A 28 -0.81 28.77 -1.74
CA VAL A 28 -1.00 27.83 -2.86
C VAL A 28 -0.09 28.22 -4.03
N ILE A 29 0.70 27.26 -4.51
CA ILE A 29 1.50 27.38 -5.73
C ILE A 29 0.75 26.66 -6.85
N THR A 30 0.47 27.37 -7.93
CA THR A 30 -0.32 26.86 -9.06
C THR A 30 0.30 27.22 -10.41
N GLY A 31 -0.28 26.73 -11.50
CA GLY A 31 0.23 26.90 -12.87
C GLY A 31 0.36 25.58 -13.65
N LEU A 32 0.79 25.64 -14.91
CA LEU A 32 0.82 24.49 -15.83
C LEU A 32 1.70 23.31 -15.35
N SER A 33 1.40 22.09 -15.83
CA SER A 33 2.29 20.92 -15.66
C SER A 33 3.68 21.25 -16.21
N GLY A 34 4.73 21.10 -15.40
CA GLY A 34 6.10 21.45 -15.79
C GLY A 34 6.43 22.95 -15.77
N SER A 35 5.60 23.81 -15.18
CA SER A 35 5.88 25.25 -15.12
C SER A 35 6.99 25.64 -14.14
N GLY A 36 7.37 24.78 -13.20
CA GLY A 36 8.38 25.04 -12.17
C GLY A 36 7.86 25.02 -10.73
N LYS A 37 6.60 24.62 -10.51
CA LYS A 37 5.97 24.53 -9.18
C LYS A 37 6.77 23.67 -8.19
N SER A 38 7.02 22.41 -8.55
CA SER A 38 7.78 21.48 -7.71
C SER A 38 9.24 21.91 -7.57
N SER A 39 9.81 22.55 -8.59
CA SER A 39 11.17 23.09 -8.53
C SER A 39 11.31 24.20 -7.49
N LEU A 40 10.30 25.06 -7.33
CA LEU A 40 10.27 26.04 -6.26
C LEU A 40 9.93 25.40 -4.90
N ALA A 41 8.85 24.62 -4.84
CA ALA A 41 8.32 24.07 -3.59
C ALA A 41 9.26 23.02 -2.98
N PHE A 42 9.60 21.97 -3.72
CA PHE A 42 10.32 20.81 -3.20
C PHE A 42 11.83 20.94 -3.40
N ASP A 43 12.26 21.21 -4.63
CA ASP A 43 13.69 21.19 -4.97
C ASP A 43 14.44 22.44 -4.48
N THR A 44 13.72 23.49 -4.08
CA THR A 44 14.30 24.72 -3.53
C THR A 44 13.91 24.94 -2.06
N LEU A 45 12.64 25.19 -1.74
CA LEU A 45 12.22 25.54 -0.38
C LEU A 45 12.37 24.37 0.61
N TYR A 46 11.80 23.20 0.28
CA TYR A 46 11.91 22.02 1.13
C TYR A 46 13.36 21.54 1.24
N ALA A 47 14.06 21.40 0.10
CA ALA A 47 15.44 20.94 0.06
C ALA A 47 16.35 21.79 0.96
N GLU A 48 16.24 23.13 0.88
CA GLU A 48 17.04 24.02 1.71
C GLU A 48 16.61 24.02 3.18
N GLY A 49 15.30 23.94 3.44
CA GLY A 49 14.75 23.91 4.81
C GLY A 49 15.14 22.64 5.56
N GLN A 50 15.07 21.49 4.88
CA GLN A 50 15.53 20.21 5.41
C GLN A 50 17.05 20.20 5.59
N ARG A 51 17.82 20.63 4.58
CA ARG A 51 19.28 20.64 4.62
C ARG A 51 19.80 21.47 5.79
N ARG A 52 19.33 22.72 5.95
CA ARG A 52 19.76 23.61 7.05
C ARG A 52 19.48 23.00 8.43
N TYR A 53 18.34 22.33 8.58
CA TYR A 53 17.98 21.66 9.82
C TYR A 53 18.89 20.44 10.09
N VAL A 54 19.06 19.55 9.11
CA VAL A 54 19.87 18.32 9.29
C VAL A 54 21.36 18.64 9.47
N GLU A 55 21.89 19.68 8.82
CA GLU A 55 23.27 20.19 9.03
C GLU A 55 23.56 20.67 10.45
N SER A 56 22.51 20.93 11.24
CA SER A 56 22.61 21.32 12.65
C SER A 56 22.63 20.13 13.61
N LEU A 57 22.23 18.92 13.16
CA LEU A 57 22.09 17.74 14.03
C LEU A 57 23.44 17.16 14.48
N SER A 58 24.43 17.09 13.59
CA SER A 58 25.77 16.61 13.93
C SER A 58 26.84 17.04 12.93
N THR A 59 28.10 17.05 13.35
CA THR A 59 29.26 17.28 12.46
C THR A 59 29.37 16.21 11.38
N TYR A 60 29.02 14.96 11.71
CA TYR A 60 28.95 13.84 10.77
C TYR A 60 27.89 14.09 9.68
N ALA A 61 26.66 14.43 10.07
CA ALA A 61 25.59 14.74 9.11
C ALA A 61 25.99 15.90 8.18
N ARG A 62 26.65 16.93 8.70
CA ARG A 62 27.15 18.05 7.90
C ARG A 62 28.19 17.63 6.86
N GLN A 63 29.11 16.74 7.19
CA GLN A 63 30.07 16.20 6.21
C GLN A 63 29.37 15.43 5.09
N PHE A 64 28.37 14.61 5.43
CA PHE A 64 27.61 13.85 4.44
C PHE A 64 26.78 14.75 3.52
N LEU A 65 26.08 15.74 4.08
CA LEU A 65 25.28 16.69 3.31
C LEU A 65 26.12 17.61 2.42
N SER A 66 27.40 17.81 2.73
CA SER A 66 28.30 18.58 1.87
C SER A 66 28.59 17.93 0.52
N MET A 67 28.34 16.61 0.39
CA MET A 67 28.41 15.89 -0.88
C MET A 67 27.14 16.06 -1.73
N MET A 68 26.06 16.60 -1.16
CA MET A 68 24.83 16.87 -1.88
C MET A 68 24.93 18.16 -2.69
N GLU A 69 24.36 18.13 -3.88
CA GLU A 69 24.19 19.33 -4.69
C GLU A 69 23.21 20.28 -3.98
N LYS A 70 23.63 21.53 -3.76
CA LYS A 70 22.78 22.54 -3.14
C LYS A 70 21.79 23.08 -4.18
N PRO A 71 20.56 23.47 -3.79
CA PRO A 71 19.66 24.20 -4.67
C PRO A 71 20.35 25.45 -5.23
N ASP A 72 20.14 25.74 -6.51
CA ASP A 72 20.74 26.91 -7.16
C ASP A 72 19.91 28.17 -6.86
N ILE A 73 20.35 28.89 -5.83
CA ILE A 73 19.73 30.11 -5.31
C ILE A 73 20.82 31.11 -4.88
N ASP A 74 20.55 32.40 -5.00
CA ASP A 74 21.48 33.43 -4.51
C ASP A 74 21.36 33.62 -3.01
N HIS A 75 20.13 33.77 -2.53
CA HIS A 75 19.87 34.02 -1.12
C HIS A 75 18.49 33.55 -0.69
N ILE A 76 18.39 33.03 0.53
CA ILE A 76 17.11 32.68 1.15
C ILE A 76 17.14 32.93 2.66
N GLU A 77 16.16 33.71 3.12
CA GLU A 77 16.02 34.19 4.49
C GLU A 77 14.59 33.91 5.02
N GLY A 78 14.47 33.80 6.34
CA GLY A 78 13.18 33.54 7.01
C GLY A 78 12.72 32.08 6.95
N LEU A 79 13.55 31.17 6.45
CA LEU A 79 13.24 29.75 6.27
C LEU A 79 13.05 29.03 7.62
N SER A 80 11.99 28.23 7.71
CA SER A 80 11.72 27.35 8.86
C SER A 80 12.16 25.91 8.55
N PRO A 81 12.34 25.03 9.56
CA PRO A 81 12.48 23.59 9.30
C PRO A 81 11.31 23.10 8.44
N ALA A 82 11.63 22.36 7.39
CA ALA A 82 10.67 21.97 6.36
C ALA A 82 10.30 20.49 6.45
N ILE A 83 9.01 20.19 6.27
CA ILE A 83 8.48 18.82 6.17
C ILE A 83 7.68 18.71 4.87
N SER A 84 8.09 17.79 4.00
CA SER A 84 7.37 17.46 2.77
C SER A 84 6.31 16.39 3.02
N ILE A 85 5.11 16.59 2.47
CA ILE A 85 4.02 15.59 2.42
C ILE A 85 3.72 15.30 0.95
N GLU A 86 4.53 14.43 0.35
CA GLU A 86 4.45 14.01 -1.05
C GLU A 86 3.82 12.61 -1.20
N GLN A 87 3.43 12.26 -2.43
CA GLN A 87 2.94 10.94 -2.81
C GLN A 87 4.03 9.89 -3.07
N LYS A 88 5.32 10.23 -2.85
CA LYS A 88 6.41 9.27 -3.05
C LYS A 88 6.13 8.00 -2.25
N SER A 89 6.20 6.87 -2.95
CA SER A 89 5.82 5.55 -2.45
C SER A 89 6.34 5.33 -1.03
N THR A 90 5.42 5.09 -0.10
CA THR A 90 5.77 4.58 1.23
C THR A 90 6.64 3.34 1.07
N SER A 91 7.71 3.24 1.86
CA SER A 91 8.60 2.08 1.90
C SER A 91 7.81 0.78 1.76
N HIS A 92 8.15 -0.04 0.75
CA HIS A 92 7.61 -1.40 0.57
C HIS A 92 8.13 -2.32 1.67
N ASN A 93 7.54 -2.18 2.85
CA ASN A 93 7.80 -3.05 3.98
C ASN A 93 6.50 -3.81 4.28
N PRO A 94 6.45 -5.14 4.05
CA PRO A 94 5.24 -5.94 4.27
C PRO A 94 4.80 -5.97 5.75
N ARG A 95 5.69 -5.60 6.68
CA ARG A 95 5.37 -5.45 8.10
C ARG A 95 4.71 -4.11 8.44
N SER A 96 4.74 -3.12 7.55
CA SER A 96 4.13 -1.82 7.83
C SER A 96 2.62 -1.85 7.59
N THR A 97 1.85 -1.34 8.56
CA THR A 97 0.41 -1.16 8.49
C THR A 97 0.02 0.30 8.75
N VAL A 98 -1.23 0.65 8.45
CA VAL A 98 -1.81 1.96 8.82
C VAL A 98 -1.60 2.26 10.31
N GLY A 99 -1.81 1.27 11.19
CA GLY A 99 -1.60 1.43 12.63
C GLY A 99 -0.16 1.74 13.03
N THR A 100 0.84 1.17 12.32
CA THR A 100 2.26 1.47 12.59
C THR A 100 2.68 2.83 12.06
N ILE A 101 2.21 3.25 10.89
CA ILE A 101 2.57 4.56 10.29
C ILE A 101 1.96 5.71 11.10
N THR A 102 0.76 5.50 11.63
CA THR A 102 0.05 6.48 12.44
C THR A 102 0.46 6.47 13.91
N GLU A 103 1.33 5.54 14.32
CA GLU A 103 1.72 5.24 15.71
C GLU A 103 0.54 4.88 16.63
N ILE A 104 -0.70 4.81 16.12
CA ILE A 104 -1.88 4.40 16.90
C ILE A 104 -1.66 3.00 17.47
N TYR A 105 -1.02 2.12 16.70
CA TYR A 105 -0.69 0.77 17.17
C TYR A 105 0.24 0.80 18.39
N ASP A 106 1.16 1.75 18.48
CA ASP A 106 2.07 1.85 19.63
C ASP A 106 1.35 2.32 20.90
N TYR A 107 0.40 3.25 20.77
CA TYR A 107 -0.48 3.61 21.88
C TYR A 107 -1.42 2.47 22.27
N LEU A 108 -1.93 1.69 21.31
CA LEU A 108 -2.71 0.48 21.61
C LEU A 108 -1.85 -0.55 22.38
N ARG A 109 -0.61 -0.80 21.94
CA ARG A 109 0.32 -1.68 22.66
C ARG A 109 0.55 -1.22 24.10
N LEU A 110 0.69 0.09 24.31
CA LEU A 110 0.83 0.68 25.63
C LEU A 110 -0.45 0.52 26.47
N LEU A 111 -1.63 0.74 25.87
CA LEU A 111 -2.92 0.55 26.54
C LEU A 111 -3.08 -0.90 27.00
N PHE A 112 -2.90 -1.87 26.10
CA PHE A 112 -3.04 -3.30 26.40
C PHE A 112 -2.01 -3.78 27.43
N ALA A 113 -0.79 -3.24 27.42
CA ALA A 113 0.21 -3.56 28.44
C ALA A 113 -0.15 -3.02 29.83
N ARG A 114 -0.83 -1.86 29.91
CA ARG A 114 -1.10 -1.18 31.19
C ARG A 114 -2.43 -1.53 31.83
N VAL A 115 -3.48 -1.75 31.04
CA VAL A 115 -4.83 -2.02 31.56
C VAL A 115 -5.41 -3.36 31.11
N GLY A 116 -4.75 -4.04 30.18
CA GLY A 116 -5.21 -5.30 29.61
C GLY A 116 -5.34 -6.41 30.63
N GLU A 117 -6.37 -7.22 30.46
CA GLU A 117 -6.64 -8.41 31.25
C GLU A 117 -6.26 -9.65 30.45
N PRO A 118 -5.18 -10.35 30.84
CA PRO A 118 -4.77 -11.55 30.16
C PRO A 118 -5.70 -12.70 30.53
N ARG A 119 -6.11 -13.48 29.54
CA ARG A 119 -6.98 -14.64 29.71
C ARG A 119 -6.33 -15.89 29.17
N CYS A 120 -6.61 -17.03 29.81
CA CYS A 120 -6.16 -18.32 29.33
C CYS A 120 -6.72 -18.60 27.93
N PRO A 121 -5.89 -18.91 26.92
CA PRO A 121 -6.38 -19.19 25.56
C PRO A 121 -7.30 -20.41 25.43
N ASP A 122 -7.22 -21.37 26.37
CA ASP A 122 -8.05 -22.58 26.36
C ASP A 122 -9.29 -22.49 27.27
N HIS A 123 -9.21 -21.75 28.39
CA HIS A 123 -10.26 -21.73 29.42
C HIS A 123 -10.94 -20.36 29.59
N ASN A 124 -10.42 -19.31 28.94
CA ASN A 124 -10.87 -17.91 29.03
C ASN A 124 -10.89 -17.33 30.46
N LEU A 125 -10.18 -17.97 31.41
CA LEU A 125 -10.04 -17.51 32.79
C LEU A 125 -9.03 -16.37 32.89
N ASN A 126 -9.30 -15.38 33.75
CA ASN A 126 -8.40 -14.25 33.99
C ASN A 126 -7.09 -14.74 34.64
N LEU A 127 -5.96 -14.35 34.07
CA LEU A 127 -4.62 -14.76 34.51
C LEU A 127 -4.04 -13.73 35.48
N GLN A 128 -4.81 -13.22 36.45
CA GLN A 128 -4.28 -12.18 37.35
C GLN A 128 -3.25 -12.75 38.32
N ALA A 129 -2.03 -12.19 38.30
CA ALA A 129 -1.08 -12.37 39.38
C ALA A 129 -1.55 -11.59 40.61
N GLN A 130 -1.71 -12.29 41.73
CA GLN A 130 -2.08 -11.68 43.00
C GLN A 130 -0.87 -11.65 43.93
N THR A 131 -0.75 -10.58 44.72
CA THR A 131 0.19 -10.55 45.83
C THR A 131 -0.35 -11.38 47.00
N ILE A 132 0.53 -11.90 47.85
CA ILE A 132 0.12 -12.65 49.04
C ILE A 132 -0.87 -11.84 49.89
N SER A 133 -0.63 -10.54 50.07
CA SER A 133 -1.55 -9.66 50.79
C SER A 133 -2.96 -9.64 50.19
N GLN A 134 -3.08 -9.54 48.86
CA GLN A 134 -4.39 -9.58 48.19
C GLN A 134 -5.09 -10.94 48.33
N MET A 135 -4.33 -12.04 48.31
CA MET A 135 -4.87 -13.38 48.54
C MET A 135 -5.43 -13.48 49.97
N VAL A 136 -4.68 -12.98 50.95
CA VAL A 136 -5.10 -12.93 52.37
C VAL A 136 -6.35 -12.07 52.53
N ASP A 137 -6.36 -10.86 51.97
CA ASP A 137 -7.51 -9.94 52.03
C ASP A 137 -8.77 -10.57 51.42
N THR A 138 -8.63 -11.31 50.32
CA THR A 138 -9.74 -12.03 49.67
C THR A 138 -10.31 -13.11 50.59
N VAL A 139 -9.46 -13.84 51.30
CA VAL A 139 -9.88 -14.89 52.25
C VAL A 139 -10.52 -14.29 53.51
N LEU A 140 -9.99 -13.17 54.02
CA LEU A 140 -10.55 -12.47 55.17
C LEU A 140 -11.91 -11.82 54.88
N ALA A 141 -12.20 -11.50 53.62
CA ALA A 141 -13.50 -10.97 53.20
C ALA A 141 -14.64 -12.02 53.16
N LEU A 142 -14.33 -13.31 53.34
CA LEU A 142 -15.33 -14.39 53.38
C LEU A 142 -16.12 -14.37 54.71
N PRO A 143 -17.33 -14.99 54.77
CA PRO A 143 -18.15 -14.95 55.97
C PRO A 143 -17.43 -15.47 57.22
N GLU A 144 -17.51 -14.73 58.32
CA GLU A 144 -16.88 -15.08 59.59
C GLU A 144 -17.31 -16.48 60.06
N GLY A 145 -16.36 -17.28 60.53
CA GLY A 145 -16.59 -18.64 60.99
C GLY A 145 -16.60 -19.73 59.92
N SER A 146 -16.49 -19.38 58.63
CA SER A 146 -16.34 -20.35 57.52
C SER A 146 -15.11 -21.24 57.72
N LYS A 147 -15.28 -22.57 57.68
CA LYS A 147 -14.18 -23.53 57.79
C LYS A 147 -13.55 -23.76 56.42
N LEU A 148 -12.28 -23.39 56.28
CA LEU A 148 -11.55 -23.43 55.01
C LEU A 148 -10.25 -24.23 55.17
N MET A 149 -9.80 -24.81 54.06
CA MET A 149 -8.46 -25.40 53.94
C MET A 149 -7.69 -24.76 52.79
N LEU A 150 -6.43 -24.40 53.06
CA LEU A 150 -5.48 -23.94 52.07
C LEU A 150 -4.74 -25.14 51.49
N LEU A 151 -4.79 -25.24 50.18
CA LEU A 151 -4.28 -26.35 49.39
C LEU A 151 -3.17 -25.86 48.46
N ALA A 152 -2.11 -26.65 48.35
CA ALA A 152 -1.01 -26.46 47.41
C ALA A 152 -1.08 -27.54 46.31
N PRO A 153 -1.55 -27.21 45.09
CA PRO A 153 -1.72 -28.19 44.01
C PRO A 153 -0.39 -28.60 43.37
N VAL A 154 0.25 -29.64 43.91
CA VAL A 154 1.55 -30.15 43.47
C VAL A 154 1.47 -31.00 42.20
N VAL A 155 0.37 -31.74 41.99
CA VAL A 155 0.15 -32.53 40.78
C VAL A 155 -1.24 -32.26 40.22
N ARG A 156 -1.30 -32.04 38.90
CA ARG A 156 -2.54 -31.65 38.21
C ARG A 156 -2.71 -32.43 36.92
N ALA A 157 -3.71 -33.31 36.89
CA ALA A 157 -4.11 -34.11 35.74
C ALA A 157 -2.93 -34.84 35.04
N ARG A 158 -1.92 -35.27 35.81
CA ARG A 158 -0.73 -35.99 35.31
C ARG A 158 -0.85 -37.48 35.58
N LYS A 159 -0.44 -38.29 34.60
CA LYS A 159 -0.38 -39.75 34.74
C LYS A 159 0.83 -40.18 35.55
N GLY A 160 0.65 -41.15 36.44
CA GLY A 160 1.74 -41.72 37.23
C GLY A 160 1.33 -42.05 38.65
N GLU A 161 2.17 -42.83 39.33
CA GLU A 161 1.95 -43.28 40.71
C GLU A 161 2.44 -42.23 41.74
N HIS A 162 3.29 -41.28 41.29
CA HIS A 162 3.76 -40.11 42.05
C HIS A 162 4.39 -40.42 43.43
N LEU A 163 4.89 -41.64 43.66
CA LEU A 163 5.47 -42.08 44.95
C LEU A 163 6.55 -41.14 45.51
N HIS A 164 7.47 -40.69 44.65
CA HIS A 164 8.52 -39.73 45.03
C HIS A 164 7.97 -38.42 45.63
N ILE A 165 6.84 -37.92 45.13
CA ILE A 165 6.22 -36.70 45.63
C ILE A 165 5.68 -36.93 47.04
N PHE A 166 5.10 -38.09 47.33
CA PHE A 166 4.64 -38.40 48.70
C PHE A 166 5.78 -38.54 49.69
N GLU A 167 6.95 -39.05 49.26
CA GLU A 167 8.16 -39.10 50.10
C GLU A 167 8.71 -37.69 50.38
N GLU A 168 8.79 -36.84 49.35
CA GLU A 168 9.23 -35.44 49.49
C GLU A 168 8.32 -34.63 50.41
N LEU A 169 7.00 -34.81 50.29
CA LEU A 169 6.03 -34.13 51.15
C LEU A 169 6.10 -34.61 52.61
N ARG A 170 6.31 -35.91 52.84
CA ARG A 170 6.55 -36.44 54.19
C ARG A 170 7.83 -35.91 54.78
N ALA A 171 8.91 -35.87 54.01
CA ALA A 171 10.18 -35.28 54.44
C ALA A 171 10.05 -33.78 54.74
N GLY A 172 9.17 -33.07 54.02
CA GLY A 172 8.80 -31.68 54.27
C GLY A 172 7.89 -31.46 55.48
N GLY A 173 7.44 -32.51 56.15
CA GLY A 173 6.62 -32.43 57.38
C GLY A 173 5.12 -32.27 57.15
N PHE A 174 4.61 -32.46 55.92
CA PHE A 174 3.18 -32.42 55.64
C PHE A 174 2.51 -33.72 56.09
N VAL A 175 1.30 -33.62 56.64
CA VAL A 175 0.54 -34.77 57.19
C VAL A 175 -0.63 -35.18 56.31
N ARG A 176 -1.21 -34.26 55.52
CA ARG A 176 -2.43 -34.55 54.73
C ARG A 176 -2.33 -34.02 53.31
N ALA A 177 -2.96 -34.74 52.38
CA ALA A 177 -3.14 -34.30 51.01
C ALA A 177 -4.55 -34.66 50.53
N ARG A 178 -5.10 -33.86 49.62
CA ARG A 178 -6.31 -34.15 48.85
C ARG A 178 -5.88 -34.80 47.54
N ILE A 179 -6.27 -36.06 47.35
CA ILE A 179 -5.90 -36.88 46.20
C ILE A 179 -7.19 -37.27 45.48
N ASP A 180 -7.32 -36.84 44.22
CA ASP A 180 -8.52 -37.03 43.40
C ASP A 180 -9.82 -36.63 44.13
N GLY A 181 -9.75 -35.56 44.93
CA GLY A 181 -10.88 -35.01 45.69
C GLY A 181 -11.06 -35.59 47.10
N ILE A 182 -10.32 -36.64 47.47
CA ILE A 182 -10.42 -37.28 48.80
C ILE A 182 -9.25 -36.81 49.67
N VAL A 183 -9.55 -36.25 50.85
CA VAL A 183 -8.52 -35.87 51.83
C VAL A 183 -8.04 -37.11 52.58
N THR A 184 -6.78 -37.48 52.40
CA THR A 184 -6.14 -38.64 53.03
C THR A 184 -4.95 -38.23 53.89
N ASP A 185 -4.58 -39.10 54.81
CA ASP A 185 -3.34 -38.97 55.57
C ASP A 185 -2.16 -39.41 54.68
N LEU A 186 -1.02 -38.72 54.75
CA LEU A 186 0.16 -39.03 53.94
C LEU A 186 0.87 -40.32 54.39
N ASP A 187 0.56 -40.82 55.59
CA ASP A 187 0.99 -42.14 56.05
C ASP A 187 0.14 -43.29 55.49
N ASP A 188 -1.08 -43.01 55.02
CA ASP A 188 -2.03 -43.98 54.48
C ASP A 188 -2.61 -43.49 53.13
N VAL A 189 -1.71 -43.37 52.14
CA VAL A 189 -2.04 -42.88 50.79
C VAL A 189 -2.58 -44.02 49.94
N PRO A 190 -3.71 -43.84 49.21
CA PRO A 190 -4.23 -44.84 48.30
C PRO A 190 -3.26 -45.13 47.13
N GLU A 191 -3.17 -46.39 46.69
CA GLU A 191 -2.37 -46.76 45.52
C GLU A 191 -2.93 -46.08 44.25
N LEU A 192 -2.10 -45.26 43.60
CA LEU A 192 -2.46 -44.55 42.37
C LEU A 192 -2.14 -45.38 41.12
N GLU A 193 -3.00 -45.34 40.11
CA GLU A 193 -2.83 -46.10 38.88
C GLU A 193 -1.94 -45.38 37.87
N LYS A 194 -0.81 -46.00 37.49
CA LYS A 194 0.17 -45.42 36.54
C LYS A 194 -0.39 -44.87 35.22
N LYS A 195 -1.50 -45.43 34.71
CA LYS A 195 -2.10 -45.03 33.42
C LYS A 195 -3.21 -43.98 33.54
N LYS A 196 -3.71 -43.71 34.75
CA LYS A 196 -4.76 -42.71 35.01
C LYS A 196 -4.13 -41.37 35.38
N LYS A 197 -4.85 -40.29 35.09
CA LYS A 197 -4.46 -38.94 35.48
C LYS A 197 -4.91 -38.71 36.92
N HIS A 198 -4.04 -38.17 37.75
CA HIS A 198 -4.31 -37.89 39.16
C HIS A 198 -4.11 -36.40 39.47
N ASN A 199 -4.84 -35.91 40.46
CA ASN A 199 -4.67 -34.60 41.10
C ASN A 199 -4.22 -34.81 42.55
N ILE A 200 -3.13 -34.15 42.96
CA ILE A 200 -2.59 -34.21 44.32
C ILE A 200 -2.38 -32.79 44.81
N GLU A 201 -3.03 -32.46 45.92
CA GLU A 201 -3.02 -31.12 46.50
C GLU A 201 -2.72 -31.23 48.00
N VAL A 202 -1.66 -30.60 48.46
CA VAL A 202 -1.20 -30.73 49.85
C VAL A 202 -2.02 -29.80 50.73
N VAL A 203 -2.48 -30.28 51.89
CA VAL A 203 -3.16 -29.43 52.86
C VAL A 203 -2.12 -28.66 53.66
N VAL A 204 -1.97 -27.37 53.37
CA VAL A 204 -0.98 -26.49 53.99
C VAL A 204 -1.48 -25.91 55.31
N ASP A 205 -2.73 -25.41 55.33
CA ASP A 205 -3.36 -24.92 56.57
C ASP A 205 -4.86 -25.23 56.59
N ARG A 206 -5.44 -25.27 57.80
CA ARG A 206 -6.87 -25.41 58.06
C ARG A 206 -7.27 -24.41 59.12
N PHE A 207 -8.26 -23.58 58.81
CA PHE A 207 -8.63 -22.46 59.65
C PHE A 207 -10.11 -22.12 59.55
N LYS A 208 -10.57 -21.24 60.45
CA LYS A 208 -11.89 -20.62 60.42
C LYS A 208 -11.70 -19.14 60.21
N VAL A 209 -12.42 -18.52 59.27
CA VAL A 209 -12.27 -17.09 58.98
C VAL A 209 -12.55 -16.24 60.23
N ARG A 210 -11.57 -15.40 60.60
CA ARG A 210 -11.57 -14.43 61.72
C ARG A 210 -10.62 -13.29 61.39
N ASP A 211 -10.87 -12.10 61.93
CA ASP A 211 -10.10 -10.89 61.62
C ASP A 211 -8.62 -10.94 62.04
N ASP A 212 -8.25 -11.79 63.01
CA ASP A 212 -6.89 -11.89 63.56
C ASP A 212 -5.94 -12.81 62.78
N LEU A 213 -6.41 -13.44 61.70
CA LEU A 213 -5.68 -14.49 60.97
C LEU A 213 -4.70 -14.00 59.90
N GLY A 214 -4.66 -12.70 59.60
CA GLY A 214 -3.93 -12.17 58.44
C GLY A 214 -2.45 -12.60 58.34
N ILE A 215 -1.68 -12.50 59.44
CA ILE A 215 -0.25 -12.84 59.44
C ILE A 215 -0.03 -14.34 59.19
N ARG A 216 -0.79 -15.19 59.88
CA ARG A 216 -0.69 -16.65 59.72
C ARG A 216 -1.09 -17.09 58.30
N LEU A 217 -2.13 -16.47 57.73
CA LEU A 217 -2.54 -16.74 56.36
C LEU A 217 -1.45 -16.35 55.36
N ALA A 218 -0.76 -15.22 55.58
CA ALA A 218 0.34 -14.80 54.71
C ALA A 218 1.49 -15.84 54.68
N GLU A 219 1.94 -16.32 55.84
CA GLU A 219 2.95 -17.38 55.95
C GLU A 219 2.49 -18.71 55.31
N SER A 220 1.20 -19.03 55.46
CA SER A 220 0.60 -20.23 54.85
C SER A 220 0.54 -20.12 53.32
N PHE A 221 0.18 -18.94 52.80
CA PHE A 221 0.23 -18.67 51.36
C PHE A 221 1.66 -18.68 50.82
N GLU A 222 2.64 -18.12 51.51
CA GLU A 222 4.07 -18.24 51.12
C GLU A 222 4.50 -19.69 51.02
N THR A 223 4.12 -20.51 52.01
CA THR A 223 4.42 -21.94 52.02
C THR A 223 3.73 -22.65 50.85
N ALA A 224 2.43 -22.41 50.62
CA ALA A 224 1.68 -23.04 49.52
C ALA A 224 2.21 -22.64 48.14
N LEU A 225 2.55 -21.36 47.96
CA LEU A 225 3.10 -20.82 46.72
C LEU A 225 4.55 -21.27 46.48
N GLY A 226 5.32 -21.56 47.53
CA GLY A 226 6.69 -22.07 47.43
C GLY A 226 6.78 -23.58 47.19
N LEU A 227 5.80 -24.36 47.69
CA LEU A 227 5.66 -25.79 47.38
C LEU A 227 5.22 -26.05 45.94
N THR A 228 4.54 -25.07 45.37
CA THR A 228 4.12 -25.06 43.97
C THR A 228 4.98 -24.08 43.20
N ASP A 229 4.77 -23.99 41.89
CA ASP A 229 5.39 -22.94 41.07
C ASP A 229 4.51 -21.66 41.08
N GLY A 230 4.03 -21.25 42.26
CA GLY A 230 3.22 -20.04 42.47
C GLY A 230 1.69 -20.22 42.37
N LEU A 231 1.14 -21.35 42.83
CA LEU A 231 -0.31 -21.63 42.86
C LEU A 231 -0.80 -22.04 44.26
N ALA A 232 -2.00 -21.61 44.62
CA ALA A 232 -2.67 -22.07 45.83
C ALA A 232 -4.19 -22.16 45.57
N SER A 233 -4.91 -22.94 46.36
CA SER A 233 -6.37 -22.98 46.32
C SER A 233 -6.96 -23.03 47.73
N ILE A 234 -8.16 -22.47 47.89
CA ILE A 234 -8.95 -22.53 49.11
C ILE A 234 -10.18 -23.38 48.83
N ASN A 235 -10.41 -24.38 49.68
CA ASN A 235 -11.58 -25.23 49.64
C ASN A 235 -12.41 -25.10 50.92
N TYR A 236 -13.73 -25.18 50.80
CA TYR A 236 -14.65 -25.20 51.94
C TYR A 236 -14.68 -26.59 52.57
N MET A 237 -14.41 -26.67 53.87
CA MET A 237 -14.44 -27.95 54.59
C MET A 237 -15.86 -28.44 54.87
N ASP A 238 -16.82 -27.51 54.94
CA ASP A 238 -18.24 -27.78 55.17
C ASP A 238 -19.05 -27.29 53.93
N GLY A 239 -19.33 -28.16 52.96
CA GLY A 239 -20.23 -27.90 51.81
C GLY A 239 -19.62 -28.16 50.41
N ASP A 240 -20.47 -28.12 49.36
CA ASP A 240 -20.09 -28.28 47.94
C ASP A 240 -19.69 -26.94 47.28
N GLY A 241 -18.97 -26.08 48.00
CA GLY A 241 -18.47 -24.82 47.43
C GLY A 241 -17.35 -25.07 46.42
N GLU A 242 -17.33 -24.33 45.30
CA GLU A 242 -16.22 -24.39 44.35
C GLU A 242 -14.90 -23.87 44.97
N ASP A 243 -13.78 -24.46 44.55
CA ASP A 243 -12.45 -24.06 45.01
C ASP A 243 -12.09 -22.64 44.52
N ILE A 244 -11.65 -21.78 45.44
CA ILE A 244 -11.10 -20.46 45.10
C ILE A 244 -9.62 -20.63 44.80
N SER A 245 -9.24 -20.47 43.54
CA SER A 245 -7.84 -20.60 43.11
C SER A 245 -7.10 -19.27 43.11
N PHE A 246 -5.84 -19.29 43.53
CA PHE A 246 -4.92 -18.16 43.60
C PHE A 246 -3.65 -18.45 42.80
N SER A 247 -3.10 -17.43 42.15
CA SER A 247 -1.78 -17.51 41.50
C SER A 247 -0.94 -16.28 41.79
N ALA A 248 0.33 -16.51 42.14
CA ALA A 248 1.34 -15.46 42.28
C ALA A 248 2.00 -15.10 40.93
N ARG A 249 1.63 -15.80 39.85
CA ARG A 249 2.09 -15.55 38.48
C ARG A 249 0.88 -15.30 37.57
N PHE A 250 1.11 -14.80 36.37
CA PHE A 250 0.07 -14.75 35.33
C PHE A 250 -0.16 -16.16 34.75
N ALA A 251 -0.63 -17.10 35.59
CA ALA A 251 -0.77 -18.51 35.25
C ALA A 251 -2.21 -19.00 35.38
N CYS A 252 -2.61 -19.87 34.45
CA CYS A 252 -3.95 -20.42 34.40
C CYS A 252 -4.11 -21.44 35.52
N PRO A 253 -5.10 -21.26 36.41
CA PRO A 253 -5.36 -22.18 37.48
C PRO A 253 -6.03 -23.47 37.00
N GLN A 254 -6.14 -23.77 35.70
CA GLN A 254 -6.65 -25.06 35.18
C GLN A 254 -5.60 -25.86 34.40
N CYS A 255 -4.93 -25.26 33.41
CA CYS A 255 -3.93 -25.94 32.59
C CYS A 255 -2.48 -25.58 32.91
N GLY A 256 -2.23 -24.64 33.82
CA GLY A 256 -0.88 -24.18 34.13
C GLY A 256 -0.23 -23.32 33.04
N HIS A 257 -0.98 -22.93 32.00
CA HIS A 257 -0.51 -21.98 30.99
C HIS A 257 -0.15 -20.65 31.65
N SER A 258 1.10 -20.23 31.57
CA SER A 258 1.57 -18.96 32.11
C SER A 258 2.03 -18.01 31.02
N ILE A 259 1.87 -16.72 31.27
CA ILE A 259 2.44 -15.66 30.46
C ILE A 259 3.44 -14.85 31.29
N ASP A 260 4.40 -14.22 30.61
CA ASP A 260 5.28 -13.23 31.22
C ASP A 260 4.53 -11.92 31.49
N GLU A 261 5.17 -10.98 32.18
CA GLU A 261 4.59 -9.66 32.44
C GLU A 261 4.11 -8.97 31.16
N LEU A 262 2.96 -8.29 31.24
CA LEU A 262 2.37 -7.58 30.12
C LEU A 262 3.19 -6.33 29.76
N GLU A 263 4.18 -6.53 28.88
CA GLU A 263 4.98 -5.45 28.33
C GLU A 263 4.51 -5.05 26.92
N PRO A 264 4.68 -3.78 26.49
CA PRO A 264 4.31 -3.34 25.14
C PRO A 264 4.97 -4.13 23.99
N ARG A 265 6.12 -4.78 24.23
CA ARG A 265 6.78 -5.64 23.23
C ARG A 265 6.02 -6.93 22.92
N LEU A 266 5.21 -7.43 23.87
CA LEU A 266 4.37 -8.61 23.69
C LEU A 266 3.29 -8.38 22.61
N PHE A 267 2.86 -7.13 22.46
CA PHE A 267 1.86 -6.71 21.49
C PHE A 267 2.47 -6.23 20.16
N SER A 268 3.78 -6.40 19.95
CA SER A 268 4.44 -6.02 18.71
C SER A 268 4.65 -7.24 17.82
N PHE A 269 4.05 -7.24 16.63
CA PHE A 269 4.37 -8.25 15.60
C PHE A 269 5.74 -8.02 14.94
N ASN A 270 6.40 -6.89 15.19
CA ASN A 270 7.78 -6.63 14.76
C ASN A 270 8.82 -7.16 15.75
N ASN A 271 8.40 -7.62 16.93
CA ASN A 271 9.27 -8.17 17.95
C ASN A 271 9.02 -9.69 18.09
N PRO A 272 10.05 -10.55 18.10
CA PRO A 272 9.89 -11.99 18.27
C PRO A 272 9.09 -12.39 19.52
N ALA A 273 9.12 -11.57 20.59
CA ALA A 273 8.34 -11.80 21.80
C ALA A 273 6.82 -11.77 21.58
N GLY A 274 6.35 -10.97 20.62
CA GLY A 274 4.93 -10.79 20.30
C GLY A 274 4.49 -11.37 18.95
N ALA A 275 5.44 -11.61 18.04
CA ALA A 275 5.19 -12.09 16.69
C ALA A 275 4.65 -13.52 16.66
N CYS A 276 3.76 -13.80 15.72
CA CYS A 276 3.34 -15.16 15.41
C CYS A 276 4.54 -15.97 14.88
N SER A 277 4.89 -17.05 15.56
CA SER A 277 5.99 -17.96 15.15
C SER A 277 5.78 -18.59 13.77
N GLY A 278 4.53 -18.79 13.35
CA GLY A 278 4.19 -19.39 12.06
C GLY A 278 4.50 -18.51 10.85
N CYS A 279 4.42 -17.19 10.99
CA CYS A 279 4.63 -16.24 9.89
C CYS A 279 5.65 -15.15 10.20
N ASP A 280 6.36 -15.25 11.33
CA ASP A 280 7.31 -14.25 11.83
C ASP A 280 6.73 -12.82 11.83
N GLY A 281 5.46 -12.69 12.26
CA GLY A 281 4.77 -11.40 12.33
C GLY A 281 4.30 -10.80 11.00
N LEU A 282 4.40 -11.53 9.87
CA LEU A 282 3.90 -11.05 8.58
C LEU A 282 2.38 -11.11 8.46
N GLY A 283 1.73 -12.04 9.17
CA GLY A 283 0.29 -12.31 9.07
C GLY A 283 -0.12 -13.09 7.82
N VAL A 284 0.77 -13.23 6.85
CA VAL A 284 0.57 -14.02 5.62
C VAL A 284 1.64 -15.11 5.51
N LYS A 285 1.28 -16.22 4.86
CA LYS A 285 2.24 -17.22 4.39
C LYS A 285 2.24 -17.23 2.87
N GLN A 286 3.43 -17.23 2.30
CA GLN A 286 3.62 -17.49 0.87
C GLN A 286 3.52 -18.98 0.63
N TYR A 287 2.77 -19.37 -0.39
CA TYR A 287 2.68 -20.76 -0.87
C TYR A 287 2.66 -20.76 -2.39
N PHE A 288 3.03 -21.88 -3.01
CA PHE A 288 2.94 -22.05 -4.44
C PHE A 288 1.50 -22.41 -4.82
N ASP A 289 0.91 -21.59 -5.69
CA ASP A 289 -0.50 -21.69 -6.07
C ASP A 289 -0.65 -22.61 -7.29
N GLU A 290 -1.50 -23.64 -7.15
CA GLU A 290 -1.74 -24.63 -8.21
C GLU A 290 -2.25 -23.96 -9.49
N GLU A 291 -3.14 -22.98 -9.37
CA GLU A 291 -3.73 -22.26 -10.50
C GLU A 291 -2.69 -21.39 -11.24
N ARG A 292 -1.66 -20.91 -10.53
CA ARG A 292 -0.55 -20.15 -11.15
C ARG A 292 0.49 -21.05 -11.79
N ILE A 293 0.65 -22.28 -11.29
CA ILE A 293 1.61 -23.26 -11.83
C ILE A 293 1.06 -23.88 -13.11
N VAL A 294 -0.22 -24.23 -13.12
CA VAL A 294 -0.91 -24.85 -14.28
C VAL A 294 -1.51 -23.75 -15.15
N LEU A 295 -0.69 -23.22 -16.06
CA LEU A 295 -1.05 -22.06 -16.90
C LEU A 295 -2.12 -22.38 -17.95
N HIS A 296 -2.08 -23.59 -18.51
CA HIS A 296 -2.96 -24.03 -19.59
C HIS A 296 -3.58 -25.38 -19.24
N PRO A 297 -4.63 -25.41 -18.39
CA PRO A 297 -5.31 -26.66 -18.04
C PRO A 297 -5.88 -27.42 -19.25
N GLU A 298 -6.22 -26.69 -20.32
CA GLU A 298 -6.70 -27.21 -21.59
C GLU A 298 -5.63 -27.91 -22.44
N ALA A 299 -4.35 -27.63 -22.16
CA ALA A 299 -3.21 -28.27 -22.83
C ALA A 299 -2.80 -29.55 -22.10
N SER A 300 -2.07 -30.42 -22.80
CA SER A 300 -1.46 -31.59 -22.17
C SER A 300 -0.19 -31.24 -21.39
N LEU A 301 0.28 -32.14 -20.52
CA LEU A 301 1.56 -31.96 -19.82
C LEU A 301 2.71 -31.82 -20.83
N ALA A 302 2.67 -32.61 -21.90
CA ALA A 302 3.67 -32.59 -22.96
C ALA A 302 3.71 -31.27 -23.76
N GLU A 303 2.54 -30.62 -23.93
CA GLU A 303 2.39 -29.36 -24.68
C GLU A 303 2.63 -28.10 -23.83
N GLY A 304 2.85 -28.26 -22.51
CA GLY A 304 3.18 -27.15 -21.63
C GLY A 304 2.06 -26.66 -20.74
N ALA A 305 1.15 -27.54 -20.31
CA ALA A 305 0.20 -27.23 -19.23
C ALA A 305 0.91 -26.65 -17.99
N ILE A 306 2.10 -27.16 -17.68
CA ILE A 306 2.98 -26.64 -16.63
C ILE A 306 4.31 -26.21 -17.25
N ARG A 307 4.62 -24.92 -17.15
CA ARG A 307 5.79 -24.33 -17.81
C ARG A 307 7.10 -24.96 -17.32
N GLY A 308 7.92 -25.44 -18.26
CA GLY A 308 9.23 -26.03 -17.97
C GLY A 308 9.18 -27.49 -17.53
N TRP A 309 7.98 -28.07 -17.45
CA TRP A 309 7.69 -29.49 -17.24
C TRP A 309 7.09 -30.09 -18.52
N ASP A 310 7.64 -29.69 -19.66
CA ASP A 310 7.17 -30.00 -21.01
C ASP A 310 8.31 -30.57 -21.87
N ARG A 311 8.03 -30.93 -23.13
CA ARG A 311 9.01 -31.52 -24.07
C ARG A 311 10.28 -30.67 -24.28
N ARG A 312 10.27 -29.36 -24.01
CA ARG A 312 11.44 -28.48 -24.12
C ARG A 312 12.43 -28.73 -23.00
N ASN A 313 11.99 -29.25 -21.87
CA ASN A 313 12.84 -29.65 -20.76
C ASN A 313 12.93 -31.17 -20.67
N VAL A 314 13.89 -31.72 -21.40
CA VAL A 314 14.10 -33.18 -21.55
C VAL A 314 14.17 -33.88 -20.18
N TYR A 315 14.86 -33.30 -19.19
CA TYR A 315 15.01 -33.90 -17.87
C TYR A 315 13.67 -34.09 -17.15
N TYR A 316 12.88 -33.02 -16.99
CA TYR A 316 11.58 -33.10 -16.30
C TYR A 316 10.54 -33.88 -17.11
N PHE A 317 10.58 -33.79 -18.44
CA PHE A 317 9.66 -34.53 -19.30
C PHE A 317 9.86 -36.05 -19.21
N HIS A 318 11.11 -36.52 -19.18
CA HIS A 318 11.39 -37.95 -18.96
C HIS A 318 10.91 -38.44 -17.59
N MET A 319 11.05 -37.60 -16.56
CA MET A 319 10.54 -37.93 -15.23
C MET A 319 9.00 -38.07 -15.24
N LEU A 320 8.29 -37.16 -15.93
CA LEU A 320 6.83 -37.26 -16.10
C LEU A 320 6.42 -38.51 -16.88
N ASN A 321 7.18 -38.92 -17.90
CA ASN A 321 6.89 -40.15 -18.65
C ASN A 321 7.05 -41.40 -17.77
N SER A 322 8.11 -41.49 -16.97
CA SER A 322 8.27 -42.61 -16.03
C SER A 322 7.16 -42.61 -14.95
N LEU A 323 6.72 -41.44 -14.50
CA LEU A 323 5.59 -41.30 -13.58
C LEU A 323 4.27 -41.78 -14.23
N ALA A 324 4.05 -41.40 -15.48
CA ALA A 324 2.91 -41.78 -16.30
C ALA A 324 2.85 -43.29 -16.56
N GLU A 325 3.99 -43.92 -16.87
CA GLU A 325 4.11 -45.37 -17.02
C GLU A 325 3.79 -46.13 -15.72
N HIS A 326 4.26 -45.63 -14.57
CA HIS A 326 4.05 -46.28 -13.27
C HIS A 326 2.60 -46.20 -12.80
N TYR A 327 1.95 -45.04 -12.92
CA TYR A 327 0.58 -44.82 -12.43
C TYR A 327 -0.51 -44.98 -13.50
N GLY A 328 -0.14 -45.25 -14.76
CA GLY A 328 -1.08 -45.55 -15.84
C GLY A 328 -1.89 -44.34 -16.30
N PHE A 329 -1.25 -43.18 -16.50
CA PHE A 329 -1.87 -42.01 -17.14
C PHE A 329 -1.09 -41.58 -18.37
N ASP A 330 -1.73 -40.80 -19.25
CA ASP A 330 -1.13 -40.33 -20.49
C ASP A 330 -0.73 -38.85 -20.36
N VAL A 331 0.52 -38.54 -20.69
CA VAL A 331 1.08 -37.17 -20.66
C VAL A 331 0.55 -36.27 -21.78
N ASP A 332 0.01 -36.86 -22.85
CA ASP A 332 -0.58 -36.14 -23.98
C ASP A 332 -2.08 -35.86 -23.76
N THR A 333 -2.67 -36.35 -22.66
CA THR A 333 -4.04 -35.99 -22.26
C THR A 333 -4.07 -34.55 -21.69
N PRO A 334 -5.05 -33.70 -22.09
CA PRO A 334 -5.27 -32.40 -21.46
C PRO A 334 -5.36 -32.48 -19.93
N TYR A 335 -4.70 -31.55 -19.24
CA TYR A 335 -4.57 -31.58 -17.78
C TYR A 335 -5.94 -31.57 -17.09
N ASP A 336 -6.90 -30.80 -17.61
CA ASP A 336 -8.28 -30.70 -17.16
C ASP A 336 -9.11 -31.98 -17.34
N LYS A 337 -8.63 -32.95 -18.13
CA LYS A 337 -9.22 -34.29 -18.30
C LYS A 337 -8.53 -35.36 -17.46
N LEU A 338 -7.35 -35.09 -16.91
CA LEU A 338 -6.70 -36.00 -15.96
C LEU A 338 -7.56 -36.15 -14.70
N ASN A 339 -7.58 -37.33 -14.10
CA ASN A 339 -8.31 -37.55 -12.86
C ASN A 339 -7.66 -36.77 -11.68
N LYS A 340 -8.44 -36.48 -10.62
CA LYS A 340 -7.95 -35.70 -9.47
C LYS A 340 -6.75 -36.36 -8.76
N LYS A 341 -6.67 -37.69 -8.75
CA LYS A 341 -5.57 -38.43 -8.11
C LYS A 341 -4.24 -38.21 -8.84
N HIS A 342 -4.25 -38.28 -10.17
CA HIS A 342 -3.07 -38.06 -11.01
C HIS A 342 -2.61 -36.59 -10.92
N ARG A 343 -3.53 -35.63 -10.89
CA ARG A 343 -3.19 -34.22 -10.66
C ARG A 343 -2.48 -34.01 -9.33
N ALA A 344 -3.03 -34.57 -8.25
CA ALA A 344 -2.44 -34.48 -6.92
C ALA A 344 -1.06 -35.14 -6.86
N LEU A 345 -0.89 -36.30 -7.50
CA LEU A 345 0.39 -37.00 -7.62
C LEU A 345 1.45 -36.14 -8.35
N ILE A 346 1.07 -35.52 -9.47
CA ILE A 346 1.97 -34.66 -10.24
C ILE A 346 2.40 -33.44 -9.41
N LEU A 347 1.47 -32.80 -8.70
CA LEU A 347 1.74 -31.58 -7.97
C LEU A 347 2.44 -31.80 -6.63
N HIS A 348 2.01 -32.79 -5.85
CA HIS A 348 2.43 -33.01 -4.46
C HIS A 348 3.36 -34.22 -4.25
N GLY A 349 3.55 -35.04 -5.29
CA GLY A 349 4.49 -36.16 -5.27
C GLY A 349 3.87 -37.51 -4.93
N SER A 350 4.71 -38.55 -4.91
CA SER A 350 4.33 -39.95 -4.61
C SER A 350 4.44 -40.31 -3.12
N GLY A 351 4.77 -39.35 -2.26
CA GLY A 351 5.01 -39.60 -0.82
C GLY A 351 6.25 -40.45 -0.60
N GLU A 352 6.09 -41.63 -0.01
CA GLU A 352 7.18 -42.58 0.28
C GLU A 352 7.33 -43.66 -0.82
N GLU A 353 6.45 -43.70 -1.83
CA GLU A 353 6.51 -44.71 -2.88
C GLU A 353 7.69 -44.44 -3.84
N GLU A 354 8.58 -45.42 -3.97
CA GLU A 354 9.74 -45.36 -4.87
C GLU A 354 9.37 -45.72 -6.31
N ILE A 355 9.82 -44.88 -7.25
CA ILE A 355 9.54 -45.02 -8.69
C ILE A 355 10.87 -45.10 -9.44
N ALA A 356 10.93 -45.96 -10.46
CA ALA A 356 12.10 -46.10 -11.32
C ALA A 356 12.10 -45.05 -12.43
N PHE A 357 12.89 -43.99 -12.27
CA PHE A 357 13.05 -42.91 -13.24
C PHE A 357 14.17 -43.19 -14.23
N SER A 358 13.90 -42.95 -15.52
CA SER A 358 14.92 -43.02 -16.57
C SER A 358 15.35 -41.60 -16.97
N TYR A 359 16.65 -41.32 -16.89
CA TYR A 359 17.24 -40.02 -17.19
C TYR A 359 18.19 -40.10 -18.38
N ILE A 360 18.30 -39.01 -19.14
CA ILE A 360 19.24 -38.87 -20.25
C ILE A 360 20.36 -37.93 -19.83
N ASN A 361 21.62 -38.37 -19.91
CA ASN A 361 22.79 -37.52 -19.73
C ASN A 361 23.06 -36.66 -20.97
N ASP A 362 23.89 -35.62 -20.85
CA ASP A 362 24.30 -34.75 -21.97
C ASP A 362 24.92 -35.50 -23.18
N ARG A 363 25.38 -36.73 -22.97
CA ARG A 363 25.95 -37.62 -24.00
C ARG A 363 24.91 -38.53 -24.69
N GLY A 364 23.65 -38.50 -24.26
CA GLY A 364 22.56 -39.32 -24.79
C GLY A 364 22.38 -40.68 -24.11
N ASP A 365 23.25 -41.05 -23.15
CA ASP A 365 23.13 -42.30 -22.41
C ASP A 365 21.94 -42.26 -21.42
N ILE A 366 21.12 -43.32 -21.44
CA ILE A 366 19.99 -43.49 -20.52
C ILE A 366 20.48 -44.23 -19.26
N PHE A 367 20.26 -43.65 -18.09
CA PHE A 367 20.51 -44.31 -16.81
C PHE A 367 19.24 -44.32 -15.95
N LYS A 368 19.07 -45.36 -15.13
CA LYS A 368 17.92 -45.52 -14.23
C LYS A 368 18.29 -45.18 -12.80
N ARG A 369 17.40 -44.48 -12.10
CA ARG A 369 17.48 -44.29 -10.64
C ARG A 369 16.12 -44.51 -10.02
N THR A 370 16.11 -45.15 -8.87
CA THR A 370 14.90 -45.37 -8.08
C THR A 370 14.89 -44.38 -6.93
N HIS A 371 13.83 -43.59 -6.85
CA HIS A 371 13.56 -42.70 -5.71
C HIS A 371 12.09 -42.26 -5.72
N PRO A 372 11.56 -41.70 -4.63
CA PRO A 372 10.24 -41.10 -4.62
C PRO A 372 10.16 -39.87 -5.54
N PHE A 373 8.99 -39.64 -6.12
CA PHE A 373 8.72 -38.40 -6.84
C PHE A 373 8.38 -37.31 -5.85
N GLU A 374 9.22 -36.27 -5.77
CA GLU A 374 9.02 -35.19 -4.79
C GLU A 374 7.77 -34.33 -5.10
N GLY A 375 7.29 -34.31 -6.36
CA GLY A 375 6.21 -33.43 -6.79
C GLY A 375 6.70 -32.06 -7.28
N ILE A 376 5.92 -31.41 -8.13
CA ILE A 376 6.27 -30.10 -8.70
C ILE A 376 6.30 -28.99 -7.63
N ILE A 377 5.31 -28.97 -6.73
CA ILE A 377 5.21 -27.93 -5.69
C ILE A 377 6.33 -28.07 -4.64
N PRO A 378 6.62 -29.26 -4.09
CA PRO A 378 7.77 -29.43 -3.20
C PRO A 378 9.10 -29.12 -3.88
N ASN A 379 9.28 -29.49 -5.16
CA ASN A 379 10.47 -29.11 -5.94
C ASN A 379 10.63 -27.58 -6.00
N MET A 380 9.58 -26.86 -6.40
CA MET A 380 9.60 -25.40 -6.48
C MET A 380 9.85 -24.74 -5.12
N THR A 381 9.21 -25.27 -4.06
CA THR A 381 9.37 -24.77 -2.69
C THR A 381 10.80 -24.90 -2.19
N ARG A 382 11.41 -26.08 -2.38
CA ARG A 382 12.81 -26.34 -2.03
C ARG A 382 13.76 -25.46 -2.84
N ARG A 383 13.58 -25.38 -4.16
CA ARG A 383 14.40 -24.52 -5.03
C ARG A 383 14.31 -23.06 -4.64
N TYR A 384 13.14 -22.55 -4.28
CA TYR A 384 12.98 -21.17 -3.85
C TYR A 384 13.73 -20.87 -2.55
N ARG A 385 13.70 -21.80 -1.60
CA ARG A 385 14.39 -21.69 -0.30
C ARG A 385 15.91 -21.79 -0.45
N ASP A 386 16.38 -22.78 -1.21
CA ASP A 386 17.80 -23.17 -1.22
C ASP A 386 18.64 -22.44 -2.29
N THR A 387 18.00 -21.79 -3.28
CA THR A 387 18.73 -21.15 -4.38
C THR A 387 19.40 -19.84 -3.96
N GLU A 388 20.69 -19.69 -4.29
CA GLU A 388 21.44 -18.43 -4.13
C GLU A 388 21.26 -17.45 -5.32
N SER A 389 20.78 -17.93 -6.47
CA SER A 389 20.52 -17.13 -7.66
C SER A 389 19.24 -16.30 -7.55
N GLN A 390 19.40 -14.98 -7.51
CA GLN A 390 18.29 -14.04 -7.45
C GLN A 390 17.33 -14.17 -8.65
N SER A 391 17.85 -14.41 -9.86
CA SER A 391 17.01 -14.58 -11.06
C SER A 391 16.06 -15.77 -10.95
N VAL A 392 16.54 -16.90 -10.40
CA VAL A 392 15.70 -18.10 -10.22
C VAL A 392 14.66 -17.86 -9.14
N ARG A 393 15.04 -17.17 -8.06
CA ARG A 393 14.11 -16.79 -6.99
C ARG A 393 12.99 -15.90 -7.51
N GLU A 394 13.32 -14.89 -8.31
CA GLU A 394 12.35 -13.99 -8.96
C GLU A 394 11.44 -14.72 -9.96
N ASP A 395 11.97 -15.70 -10.70
CA ASP A 395 11.16 -16.51 -11.60
C ASP A 395 10.17 -17.42 -10.87
N LEU A 396 10.59 -18.03 -9.75
CA LEU A 396 9.72 -18.89 -8.94
C LEU A 396 8.70 -18.08 -8.13
N ALA A 397 9.05 -16.87 -7.67
CA ALA A 397 8.15 -15.99 -6.92
C ALA A 397 6.85 -15.66 -7.69
N LYS A 398 6.89 -15.69 -9.03
CA LYS A 398 5.72 -15.45 -9.90
C LYS A 398 4.59 -16.45 -9.68
N TYR A 399 4.93 -17.67 -9.22
CA TYR A 399 3.96 -18.74 -8.97
C TYR A 399 3.52 -18.81 -7.51
N GLN A 400 4.03 -17.93 -6.64
CA GLN A 400 3.59 -17.84 -5.27
C GLN A 400 2.33 -16.99 -5.15
N ALA A 401 1.43 -17.40 -4.28
CA ALA A 401 0.34 -16.59 -3.77
C ALA A 401 0.51 -16.39 -2.26
N ASN A 402 -0.16 -15.37 -1.74
CA ASN A 402 -0.24 -15.11 -0.32
C ASN A 402 -1.56 -15.65 0.20
N GLN A 403 -1.51 -16.40 1.30
CA GLN A 403 -2.69 -16.73 2.09
C GLN A 403 -2.56 -16.14 3.49
N THR A 404 -3.70 -15.88 4.11
CA THR A 404 -3.78 -15.55 5.54
C THR A 404 -3.11 -16.65 6.35
N CYS A 405 -2.24 -16.28 7.29
CA CYS A 405 -1.53 -17.25 8.11
C CYS A 405 -2.53 -18.04 8.97
N PRO A 406 -2.56 -19.39 8.89
CA PRO A 406 -3.52 -20.20 9.64
C PRO A 406 -3.26 -20.18 11.16
N ASP A 407 -2.00 -20.00 11.58
CA ASP A 407 -1.61 -20.05 12.99
C ASP A 407 -2.10 -18.81 13.77
N CYS A 408 -2.11 -17.64 13.11
CA CYS A 408 -2.58 -16.38 13.71
C CYS A 408 -3.90 -15.85 13.13
N GLY A 409 -4.44 -16.47 12.08
CA GLY A 409 -5.61 -15.95 11.37
C GLY A 409 -5.39 -14.57 10.73
N GLY A 410 -4.15 -14.19 10.42
CA GLY A 410 -3.82 -12.88 9.84
C GLY A 410 -3.52 -11.76 10.84
N THR A 411 -3.70 -12.01 12.14
CA THR A 411 -3.51 -11.01 13.20
C THR A 411 -2.05 -10.68 13.51
N ARG A 412 -1.08 -11.42 12.93
CA ARG A 412 0.38 -11.25 13.08
C ARG A 412 0.95 -11.54 14.48
N LEU A 413 0.11 -11.70 15.49
CA LEU A 413 0.51 -11.87 16.88
C LEU A 413 0.54 -13.34 17.33
N ARG A 414 1.37 -13.64 18.34
CA ARG A 414 1.38 -14.93 19.03
C ARG A 414 0.04 -15.18 19.74
N ARG A 415 -0.21 -16.42 20.14
CA ARG A 415 -1.46 -16.81 20.81
C ARG A 415 -1.73 -15.96 22.05
N ASP A 416 -0.76 -15.79 22.93
CA ASP A 416 -0.96 -15.15 24.23
C ASP A 416 -1.30 -13.66 24.12
N ALA A 417 -0.60 -12.94 23.22
CA ALA A 417 -0.87 -11.52 22.95
C ALA A 417 -2.29 -11.27 22.39
N ARG A 418 -2.90 -12.27 21.76
CA ARG A 418 -4.29 -12.20 21.24
C ARG A 418 -5.35 -12.43 22.31
N HIS A 419 -4.95 -12.96 23.47
CA HIS A 419 -5.84 -13.27 24.59
C HIS A 419 -5.61 -12.30 25.76
N VAL A 420 -5.38 -11.03 25.44
CA VAL A 420 -5.42 -9.93 26.40
C VAL A 420 -6.54 -9.00 25.97
N PHE A 421 -7.38 -8.60 26.93
CA PHE A 421 -8.63 -7.88 26.66
C PHE A 421 -8.69 -6.56 27.39
N VAL A 422 -9.26 -5.54 26.74
CA VAL A 422 -9.67 -4.27 27.32
C VAL A 422 -11.14 -4.12 26.98
N ASP A 423 -12.01 -4.00 27.99
CA ASP A 423 -13.47 -3.88 27.78
C ASP A 423 -14.02 -4.99 26.86
N GLU A 424 -13.75 -6.25 27.23
CA GLU A 424 -14.12 -7.47 26.47
C GLU A 424 -13.60 -7.56 25.02
N ARG A 425 -12.72 -6.65 24.59
CA ARG A 425 -12.14 -6.65 23.24
C ARG A 425 -10.63 -6.88 23.26
N ASN A 426 -10.15 -7.73 22.37
CA ASN A 426 -8.72 -7.97 22.20
C ASN A 426 -8.11 -7.01 21.16
N LEU A 427 -6.78 -6.88 21.17
CA LEU A 427 -6.07 -5.97 20.28
C LEU A 427 -6.36 -6.22 18.78
N PRO A 428 -6.36 -7.48 18.26
CA PRO A 428 -6.72 -7.73 16.87
C PRO A 428 -8.11 -7.22 16.49
N SER A 429 -9.12 -7.44 17.34
CA SER A 429 -10.49 -7.00 17.07
C SER A 429 -10.59 -5.48 16.90
N ILE A 430 -9.85 -4.70 17.70
CA ILE A 430 -9.79 -3.23 17.58
C ILE A 430 -9.07 -2.82 16.28
N THR A 431 -8.02 -3.54 15.90
CA THR A 431 -7.26 -3.21 14.68
C THR A 431 -7.97 -3.56 13.37
N GLU A 432 -8.99 -4.42 13.44
CA GLU A 432 -9.84 -4.83 12.32
C GLU A 432 -11.05 -3.90 12.13
N MET A 433 -11.42 -3.11 13.14
CA MET A 433 -12.47 -2.11 13.01
C MET A 433 -12.09 -1.04 11.99
N GLY A 434 -13.12 -0.48 11.34
CA GLY A 434 -12.96 0.77 10.61
C GLY A 434 -12.55 1.90 11.57
N VAL A 435 -11.69 2.80 11.11
CA VAL A 435 -11.21 3.96 11.89
C VAL A 435 -12.37 4.77 12.50
N GLY A 436 -13.49 4.93 11.77
CA GLY A 436 -14.69 5.59 12.30
C GLY A 436 -15.33 4.84 13.47
N GLU A 437 -15.52 3.52 13.32
CA GLU A 437 -16.08 2.68 14.40
C GLU A 437 -15.16 2.65 15.63
N ALA A 438 -13.85 2.60 15.41
CA ALA A 438 -12.86 2.64 16.49
C ALA A 438 -12.83 4.01 17.19
N GLN A 439 -13.01 5.11 16.45
CA GLN A 439 -13.13 6.45 17.03
C GLN A 439 -14.34 6.53 17.96
N ASP A 440 -15.52 6.10 17.50
CA ASP A 440 -16.74 6.06 18.32
C ASP A 440 -16.56 5.20 19.57
N TYR A 441 -15.92 4.03 19.43
CA TYR A 441 -15.59 3.13 20.54
C TYR A 441 -14.71 3.82 21.59
N PHE A 442 -13.59 4.43 21.19
CA PHE A 442 -12.68 5.09 22.15
C PHE A 442 -13.27 6.36 22.77
N GLU A 443 -14.18 7.05 22.08
CA GLU A 443 -14.89 8.20 22.62
C GLU A 443 -15.85 7.78 23.77
N GLN A 444 -16.44 6.59 23.67
CA GLN A 444 -17.35 6.03 24.66
C GLN A 444 -16.65 5.21 25.77
N LEU A 445 -15.45 4.70 25.51
CA LEU A 445 -14.73 3.84 26.45
C LEU A 445 -14.43 4.60 27.77
N GLN A 446 -14.96 4.07 28.86
CA GLN A 446 -14.70 4.53 30.22
C GLN A 446 -14.14 3.37 31.04
N LEU A 447 -13.02 3.61 31.70
CA LEU A 447 -12.36 2.64 32.58
C LEU A 447 -12.41 3.20 34.00
N GLU A 448 -12.82 2.38 34.95
CA GLU A 448 -12.96 2.79 36.36
C GLU A 448 -11.69 2.50 37.18
N GLY A 449 -11.56 3.23 38.30
CA GLY A 449 -10.48 3.07 39.27
C GLY A 449 -9.08 3.33 38.71
N ARG A 450 -8.08 2.64 39.26
CA ARG A 450 -6.66 2.82 38.93
C ARG A 450 -6.34 2.58 37.45
N LYS A 451 -7.09 1.68 36.78
CA LYS A 451 -6.93 1.43 35.34
C LYS A 451 -7.32 2.66 34.53
N GLY A 452 -8.41 3.34 34.90
CA GLY A 452 -8.84 4.59 34.28
C GLY A 452 -7.80 5.70 34.38
N GLU A 453 -7.25 5.92 35.58
CA GLU A 453 -6.23 6.95 35.83
C GLU A 453 -4.96 6.72 34.98
N ILE A 454 -4.50 5.47 34.85
CA ILE A 454 -3.33 5.13 34.04
C ILE A 454 -3.64 5.32 32.53
N ALA A 455 -4.85 4.95 32.12
CA ALA A 455 -5.25 4.98 30.71
C ALA A 455 -5.58 6.38 30.20
N GLU A 456 -5.94 7.34 31.06
CA GLU A 456 -6.45 8.66 30.67
C GLU A 456 -5.57 9.37 29.61
N LYS A 457 -4.26 9.43 29.86
CA LYS A 457 -3.30 10.05 28.91
C LYS A 457 -3.20 9.28 27.60
N ILE A 458 -3.26 7.95 27.64
CA ILE A 458 -3.19 7.08 26.46
C ILE A 458 -4.46 7.24 25.63
N LEU A 459 -5.64 7.24 26.27
CA LEU A 459 -6.93 7.43 25.63
C LEU A 459 -7.06 8.81 24.99
N LYS A 460 -6.51 9.86 25.62
CA LYS A 460 -6.46 11.20 25.03
C LYS A 460 -5.72 11.20 23.68
N GLU A 461 -4.56 10.57 23.62
CA GLU A 461 -3.76 10.47 22.39
C GLU A 461 -4.43 9.58 21.33
N LEU A 462 -5.01 8.44 21.74
CA LEU A 462 -5.76 7.56 20.83
C LEU A 462 -6.95 8.31 20.20
N ARG A 463 -7.80 8.95 21.01
CA ARG A 463 -8.97 9.71 20.55
C ARG A 463 -8.56 10.79 19.54
N ALA A 464 -7.50 11.55 19.84
CA ALA A 464 -6.99 12.58 18.94
C ALA A 464 -6.54 12.00 17.59
N ARG A 465 -5.73 10.93 17.60
CA ARG A 465 -5.21 10.31 16.36
C ARG A 465 -6.29 9.66 15.51
N TYR A 466 -7.26 8.98 16.11
CA TYR A 466 -8.42 8.46 15.38
C TYR A 466 -9.24 9.60 14.76
N ARG A 467 -9.50 10.68 15.50
CA ARG A 467 -10.20 11.86 14.99
C ARG A 467 -9.48 12.47 13.80
N PHE A 468 -8.15 12.65 13.87
CA PHE A 468 -7.38 13.19 12.74
C PHE A 468 -7.49 12.33 11.48
N LEU A 469 -7.51 10.99 11.60
CA LEU A 469 -7.74 10.11 10.45
C LEU A 469 -9.16 10.25 9.87
N VAL A 470 -10.17 10.46 10.72
CA VAL A 470 -11.54 10.74 10.27
C VAL A 470 -11.63 12.10 9.56
N ASP A 471 -10.95 13.13 10.09
CA ASP A 471 -10.95 14.49 9.54
C ASP A 471 -10.34 14.53 8.14
N VAL A 472 -9.31 13.73 7.86
CA VAL A 472 -8.73 13.57 6.52
C VAL A 472 -9.48 12.56 5.64
N GLY A 473 -10.66 12.08 6.06
CA GLY A 473 -11.52 11.23 5.23
C GLY A 473 -11.08 9.76 5.12
N LEU A 474 -10.34 9.23 6.10
CA LEU A 474 -9.84 7.85 6.12
C LEU A 474 -10.61 6.94 7.09
N ASN A 475 -11.84 7.31 7.44
CA ASN A 475 -12.71 6.60 8.38
C ASN A 475 -13.00 5.14 7.98
N TYR A 476 -12.85 4.80 6.70
CA TYR A 476 -13.12 3.48 6.15
C TYR A 476 -11.93 2.50 6.26
N LEU A 477 -10.73 2.99 6.60
CA LEU A 477 -9.54 2.16 6.74
C LEU A 477 -9.57 1.35 8.03
N THR A 478 -8.91 0.20 8.02
CA THR A 478 -8.59 -0.56 9.23
C THR A 478 -7.11 -0.37 9.58
N LEU A 479 -6.75 -0.48 10.86
CA LEU A 479 -5.35 -0.31 11.28
C LEU A 479 -4.44 -1.45 10.84
N ASN A 480 -5.00 -2.65 10.59
CA ASN A 480 -4.26 -3.81 10.09
C ASN A 480 -4.05 -3.79 8.56
N ARG A 481 -4.64 -2.83 7.84
CA ARG A 481 -4.43 -2.68 6.38
C ARG A 481 -2.95 -2.46 6.11
N SER A 482 -2.41 -3.26 5.17
CA SER A 482 -1.01 -3.16 4.74
C SER A 482 -0.73 -1.81 4.09
N ALA A 483 0.39 -1.21 4.46
CA ALA A 483 0.85 0.05 3.87
C ALA A 483 1.05 -0.06 2.35
N GLU A 484 1.40 -1.24 1.84
CA GLU A 484 1.62 -1.49 0.41
C GLU A 484 0.34 -1.42 -0.42
N THR A 485 -0.82 -1.58 0.21
CA THR A 485 -2.13 -1.56 -0.47
C THR A 485 -2.77 -0.18 -0.50
N LEU A 486 -2.10 0.83 0.08
CA LEU A 486 -2.60 2.20 0.11
C LEU A 486 -2.35 2.88 -1.24
N SER A 487 -3.33 3.64 -1.71
CA SER A 487 -3.13 4.60 -2.80
C SER A 487 -2.18 5.72 -2.38
N GLY A 488 -1.61 6.44 -3.34
CA GLY A 488 -0.77 7.61 -3.08
C GLY A 488 -1.47 8.65 -2.21
N GLY A 489 -2.74 8.97 -2.54
CA GLY A 489 -3.57 9.88 -1.75
C GLY A 489 -3.89 9.37 -0.34
N GLU A 490 -4.17 8.07 -0.15
CA GLU A 490 -4.37 7.49 1.19
C GLU A 490 -3.10 7.61 2.04
N ALA A 491 -1.94 7.25 1.49
CA ALA A 491 -0.65 7.34 2.19
C ALA A 491 -0.31 8.79 2.56
N GLN A 492 -0.57 9.73 1.65
CA GLN A 492 -0.37 11.16 1.87
C GLN A 492 -1.26 11.69 3.01
N ARG A 493 -2.55 11.34 3.00
CA ARG A 493 -3.51 11.75 4.04
C ARG A 493 -3.20 11.14 5.40
N ILE A 494 -2.73 9.89 5.46
CA ILE A 494 -2.20 9.27 6.69
C ILE A 494 -1.02 10.08 7.23
N ARG A 495 -0.09 10.47 6.36
CA ARG A 495 1.07 11.28 6.76
C ARG A 495 0.63 12.65 7.26
N LEU A 496 -0.33 13.30 6.61
CA LEU A 496 -0.93 14.56 7.05
C LEU A 496 -1.54 14.44 8.46
N ALA A 497 -2.37 13.42 8.70
CA ALA A 497 -2.95 13.16 10.01
C ALA A 497 -1.88 12.94 11.10
N SER A 498 -0.82 12.18 10.78
CA SER A 498 0.33 11.98 11.67
C SER A 498 1.06 13.29 12.01
N GLN A 499 1.24 14.18 11.02
CA GLN A 499 1.87 15.48 11.24
C GLN A 499 1.05 16.42 12.12
N ILE A 500 -0.28 16.39 11.99
CA ILE A 500 -1.18 17.16 12.85
C ILE A 500 -1.11 16.62 14.29
N GLY A 501 -1.09 15.29 14.44
CA GLY A 501 -0.94 14.63 15.74
C GLY A 501 0.38 14.94 16.44
N ALA A 502 1.44 15.27 15.70
CA ALA A 502 2.73 15.66 16.29
C ALA A 502 2.69 17.05 16.98
N GLY A 503 1.70 17.89 16.66
CA GLY A 503 1.51 19.20 17.32
C GLY A 503 2.68 20.17 17.16
N LEU A 504 3.43 20.07 16.06
CA LEU A 504 4.58 20.93 15.80
C LEU A 504 4.14 22.37 15.47
N VAL A 505 4.94 23.34 15.89
CA VAL A 505 4.73 24.79 15.69
C VAL A 505 5.99 25.39 15.06
N GLY A 506 5.84 26.39 14.20
CA GLY A 506 6.96 27.06 13.52
C GLY A 506 7.61 26.19 12.43
N VAL A 507 6.86 25.22 11.89
CA VAL A 507 7.29 24.35 10.79
C VAL A 507 6.76 24.88 9.47
N MET A 508 7.52 24.67 8.39
CA MET A 508 7.06 24.87 7.02
C MET A 508 6.63 23.53 6.43
N TYR A 509 5.32 23.33 6.27
CA TYR A 509 4.77 22.15 5.62
C TYR A 509 4.63 22.39 4.13
N ILE A 510 5.16 21.49 3.31
CA ILE A 510 5.09 21.58 1.85
C ILE A 510 4.36 20.34 1.33
N LEU A 511 3.19 20.53 0.73
CA LEU A 511 2.28 19.47 0.30
C LEU A 511 2.16 19.42 -1.22
N ASP A 512 2.16 18.21 -1.78
CA ASP A 512 2.06 17.96 -3.22
C ASP A 512 0.66 17.47 -3.58
N GLU A 513 -0.23 18.37 -4.01
CA GLU A 513 -1.59 18.05 -4.48
C GLU A 513 -2.38 17.13 -3.51
N PRO A 514 -2.64 17.56 -2.26
CA PRO A 514 -3.30 16.73 -1.26
C PRO A 514 -4.76 16.37 -1.61
N SER A 515 -5.37 17.02 -2.61
CA SER A 515 -6.71 16.69 -3.12
C SER A 515 -6.76 15.45 -4.02
N ILE A 516 -5.62 14.87 -4.42
CA ILE A 516 -5.58 13.69 -5.30
C ILE A 516 -6.33 12.50 -4.69
N GLY A 517 -7.09 11.78 -5.54
CA GLY A 517 -7.88 10.62 -5.16
C GLY A 517 -8.92 10.90 -4.07
N LEU A 518 -9.31 12.16 -3.92
CA LEU A 518 -10.32 12.63 -2.99
C LEU A 518 -11.57 13.04 -3.78
N HIS A 519 -12.74 12.67 -3.26
CA HIS A 519 -13.99 13.12 -3.85
C HIS A 519 -14.30 14.56 -3.42
N GLN A 520 -14.98 15.35 -4.27
CA GLN A 520 -15.28 16.77 -4.00
C GLN A 520 -15.92 17.01 -2.63
N ARG A 521 -16.81 16.10 -2.20
CA ARG A 521 -17.43 16.09 -0.86
C ARG A 521 -16.42 16.20 0.28
N ASP A 522 -15.30 15.49 0.17
CA ASP A 522 -14.32 15.37 1.25
C ASP A 522 -13.26 16.50 1.17
N ASN A 523 -13.24 17.26 0.07
CA ASN A 523 -12.26 18.33 -0.17
C ASN A 523 -12.37 19.47 0.85
N GLU A 524 -13.60 19.83 1.24
CA GLU A 524 -13.83 20.81 2.30
C GLU A 524 -13.22 20.37 3.65
N ARG A 525 -13.24 19.05 3.95
CA ARG A 525 -12.62 18.51 5.17
C ARG A 525 -11.10 18.63 5.13
N LEU A 526 -10.50 18.33 3.98
CA LEU A 526 -9.08 18.51 3.75
C LEU A 526 -8.67 19.98 3.94
N ILE A 527 -9.38 20.92 3.31
CA ILE A 527 -9.09 22.36 3.42
C ILE A 527 -9.19 22.83 4.88
N ARG A 528 -10.20 22.40 5.64
CA ARG A 528 -10.29 22.70 7.09
C ARG A 528 -9.09 22.16 7.86
N THR A 529 -8.60 20.99 7.49
CA THR A 529 -7.44 20.36 8.10
C THR A 529 -6.15 21.13 7.80
N LEU A 530 -5.98 21.61 6.57
CA LEU A 530 -4.85 22.47 6.18
C LEU A 530 -4.89 23.83 6.91
N ASN A 531 -6.07 24.43 7.03
CA ASN A 531 -6.28 25.64 7.82
C ASN A 531 -5.93 25.42 9.28
N HIS A 532 -6.34 24.29 9.87
CA HIS A 532 -5.97 23.96 11.25
C HIS A 532 -4.45 23.83 11.42
N LEU A 533 -3.76 23.16 10.48
CA LEU A 533 -2.31 23.03 10.51
C LEU A 533 -1.60 24.40 10.47
N ARG A 534 -2.12 25.33 9.65
CA ARG A 534 -1.69 26.74 9.62
C ARG A 534 -1.95 27.43 10.97
N ASP A 535 -3.17 27.33 11.47
CA ASP A 535 -3.65 28.07 12.65
C ASP A 535 -2.95 27.66 13.96
N ILE A 536 -2.34 26.47 14.01
CA ILE A 536 -1.43 26.04 15.09
C ILE A 536 -0.13 26.87 15.15
N GLY A 537 0.16 27.66 14.10
CA GLY A 537 1.36 28.51 14.00
C GLY A 537 2.40 27.95 13.04
N ASN A 538 1.95 27.35 11.93
CA ASN A 538 2.81 26.83 10.87
C ASN A 538 2.54 27.55 9.56
N THR A 539 3.53 27.50 8.66
CA THR A 539 3.36 27.95 7.27
C THR A 539 3.05 26.73 6.40
N VAL A 540 1.94 26.76 5.67
CA VAL A 540 1.48 25.64 4.85
C VAL A 540 1.56 26.05 3.39
N ILE A 541 2.46 25.43 2.63
CA ILE A 541 2.66 25.66 1.20
C ILE A 541 2.13 24.44 0.46
N VAL A 542 1.18 24.64 -0.45
CA VAL A 542 0.51 23.56 -1.18
C VAL A 542 0.70 23.78 -2.67
N VAL A 543 1.21 22.77 -3.38
CA VAL A 543 1.12 22.74 -4.84
C VAL A 543 -0.25 22.19 -5.20
N GLU A 544 -1.10 22.98 -5.88
CA GLU A 544 -2.48 22.58 -6.17
C GLU A 544 -3.03 23.13 -7.48
N HIS A 545 -4.03 22.40 -7.99
CA HIS A 545 -4.82 22.71 -9.16
C HIS A 545 -6.32 22.74 -8.87
N ASP A 546 -6.75 22.26 -7.70
CA ASP A 546 -8.15 22.32 -7.29
C ASP A 546 -8.66 23.76 -7.10
N GLU A 547 -9.86 24.03 -7.63
CA GLU A 547 -10.46 25.36 -7.61
C GLU A 547 -10.79 25.82 -6.18
N GLU A 548 -11.31 24.94 -5.32
CA GLU A 548 -11.68 25.30 -3.95
C GLU A 548 -10.46 25.58 -3.08
N ALA A 549 -9.41 24.76 -3.20
CA ALA A 549 -8.14 24.96 -2.50
C ALA A 549 -7.50 26.31 -2.88
N ILE A 550 -7.45 26.64 -4.18
CA ILE A 550 -6.92 27.93 -4.66
C ILE A 550 -7.78 29.10 -4.13
N ARG A 551 -9.11 28.97 -4.13
CA ARG A 551 -10.02 30.02 -3.61
C ARG A 551 -9.87 30.25 -2.11
N CYS A 552 -9.56 29.20 -1.34
CA CYS A 552 -9.41 29.29 0.12
C CYS A 552 -8.01 29.71 0.58
N ALA A 553 -7.05 29.81 -0.32
CA ALA A 553 -5.67 30.21 -0.01
C ALA A 553 -5.61 31.65 0.51
N ASP A 554 -4.74 31.88 1.51
CA ASP A 554 -4.43 33.24 1.97
C ASP A 554 -3.58 33.99 0.95
N HIS A 555 -2.74 33.26 0.22
CA HIS A 555 -1.82 33.79 -0.78
C HIS A 555 -1.58 32.77 -1.89
N ILE A 556 -1.51 33.24 -3.14
CA ILE A 556 -1.36 32.39 -4.32
C ILE A 556 -0.12 32.84 -5.10
N ILE A 557 0.63 31.88 -5.62
CA ILE A 557 1.77 32.08 -6.51
C ILE A 557 1.49 31.29 -7.79
N ASP A 558 1.25 32.00 -8.89
CA ASP A 558 1.02 31.42 -10.21
C ASP A 558 2.35 31.40 -10.99
N ILE A 559 2.82 30.20 -11.33
CA ILE A 559 4.14 29.98 -11.95
C ILE A 559 3.99 29.59 -13.41
N GLY A 560 4.74 30.31 -14.25
CA GLY A 560 5.05 30.04 -15.65
C GLY A 560 3.87 30.31 -16.60
N PRO A 561 4.04 31.13 -17.64
CA PRO A 561 3.03 31.26 -18.69
C PRO A 561 2.93 29.98 -19.56
N GLY A 562 3.92 29.08 -19.45
CA GLY A 562 4.04 27.81 -20.15
C GLY A 562 4.79 26.77 -19.31
N ALA A 563 5.14 25.64 -19.94
CA ALA A 563 5.89 24.55 -19.33
C ALA A 563 7.36 24.53 -19.77
N GLY A 564 8.24 23.90 -18.98
CA GLY A 564 9.65 23.73 -19.31
C GLY A 564 10.40 25.05 -19.46
N VAL A 565 11.11 25.21 -20.58
CA VAL A 565 11.87 26.43 -20.90
C VAL A 565 10.99 27.68 -21.04
N HIS A 566 9.69 27.50 -21.33
CA HIS A 566 8.71 28.57 -21.44
C HIS A 566 8.07 28.94 -20.09
N GLY A 567 8.31 28.13 -19.05
CA GLY A 567 7.85 28.38 -17.68
C GLY A 567 8.90 29.09 -16.84
N GLY A 568 8.92 28.79 -15.54
CA GLY A 568 9.99 29.19 -14.62
C GLY A 568 9.95 30.65 -14.17
N GLU A 569 8.86 31.36 -14.44
CA GLU A 569 8.65 32.78 -14.10
C GLU A 569 7.45 32.91 -13.17
N ILE A 570 7.38 33.96 -12.35
CA ILE A 570 6.19 34.26 -11.54
C ILE A 570 5.27 35.13 -12.38
N VAL A 571 4.10 34.60 -12.75
CA VAL A 571 3.13 35.30 -13.61
C VAL A 571 2.27 36.24 -12.80
N ALA A 572 1.81 35.77 -11.64
CA ALA A 572 0.97 36.50 -10.72
C ALA A 572 1.24 36.03 -9.29
N GLN A 573 1.12 36.94 -8.33
CA GLN A 573 1.25 36.63 -6.93
C GLN A 573 0.35 37.57 -6.11
N GLY A 574 -0.35 37.04 -5.11
CA GLY A 574 -1.19 37.84 -4.22
C GLY A 574 -2.42 37.07 -3.74
N THR A 575 -3.51 37.81 -3.52
CA THR A 575 -4.81 37.22 -3.15
C THR A 575 -5.51 36.61 -4.36
N PHE A 576 -6.56 35.82 -4.13
CA PHE A 576 -7.42 35.30 -5.19
C PHE A 576 -7.91 36.38 -6.17
N ALA A 577 -8.26 37.56 -5.67
CA ALA A 577 -8.71 38.67 -6.50
C ALA A 577 -7.60 39.19 -7.43
N ASP A 578 -6.36 39.21 -6.97
CA ASP A 578 -5.20 39.66 -7.75
C ASP A 578 -4.89 38.69 -8.89
N ILE A 579 -4.97 37.37 -8.64
CA ILE A 579 -4.78 36.34 -9.66
C ILE A 579 -5.85 36.43 -10.75
N VAL A 580 -7.12 36.56 -10.36
CA VAL A 580 -8.25 36.68 -11.29
C VAL A 580 -8.18 37.96 -12.13
N ALA A 581 -7.67 39.06 -11.56
CA ALA A 581 -7.51 40.32 -12.28
C ALA A 581 -6.34 40.31 -13.28
N ASN A 582 -5.38 39.39 -13.14
CA ASN A 582 -4.20 39.32 -13.98
C ASN A 582 -4.48 38.58 -15.30
N LYS A 583 -4.48 39.34 -16.40
CA LYS A 583 -4.73 38.81 -17.76
C LYS A 583 -3.66 37.86 -18.29
N ASN A 584 -2.45 37.90 -17.72
CA ASN A 584 -1.38 36.99 -18.11
C ASN A 584 -1.48 35.65 -17.39
N SER A 585 -2.26 35.56 -16.31
CA SER A 585 -2.49 34.32 -15.56
C SER A 585 -3.48 33.43 -16.31
N LEU A 586 -2.97 32.33 -16.85
CA LEU A 586 -3.83 31.30 -17.44
C LEU A 586 -4.76 30.71 -16.38
N THR A 587 -4.25 30.50 -15.17
CA THR A 587 -5.03 30.06 -14.01
C THR A 587 -6.16 31.05 -13.71
N GLY A 588 -5.87 32.35 -13.66
CA GLY A 588 -6.85 33.42 -13.48
C GLY A 588 -7.94 33.43 -14.57
N ALA A 589 -7.60 33.11 -15.81
CA ALA A 589 -8.57 32.98 -16.91
C ALA A 589 -9.57 31.83 -16.68
N TYR A 590 -9.14 30.69 -16.11
CA TYR A 590 -10.06 29.60 -15.75
C TYR A 590 -10.89 29.95 -14.50
N LEU A 591 -10.26 30.50 -13.45
CA LEU A 591 -10.92 30.84 -12.18
C LEU A 591 -11.98 31.95 -12.31
N SER A 592 -11.77 32.87 -13.26
CA SER A 592 -12.75 33.91 -13.64
C SER A 592 -13.89 33.37 -14.51
N GLY A 593 -13.68 32.22 -15.17
CA GLY A 593 -14.58 31.63 -16.16
C GLY A 593 -14.47 32.26 -17.56
N GLU A 594 -13.41 33.01 -17.86
CA GLU A 594 -13.07 33.45 -19.23
C GLU A 594 -12.75 32.24 -20.12
N LYS A 595 -11.95 31.30 -19.59
CA LYS A 595 -11.73 29.97 -20.15
C LYS A 595 -12.50 28.93 -19.33
N GLU A 596 -12.96 27.88 -19.98
CA GLU A 596 -13.61 26.73 -19.34
C GLU A 596 -13.45 25.46 -20.18
N ILE A 597 -13.47 24.30 -19.52
CA ILE A 597 -13.66 23.02 -20.21
C ILE A 597 -15.14 22.89 -20.54
N ALA A 598 -15.47 23.00 -21.83
CA ALA A 598 -16.85 23.01 -22.31
C ALA A 598 -17.51 21.63 -22.18
N ILE A 599 -18.78 21.62 -21.78
CA ILE A 599 -19.60 20.40 -21.82
C ILE A 599 -19.96 20.09 -23.29
N PRO A 600 -19.82 18.83 -23.75
CA PRO A 600 -20.19 18.45 -25.10
C PRO A 600 -21.64 18.81 -25.43
N THR A 601 -21.89 19.43 -26.59
CA THR A 601 -23.24 19.79 -27.01
C THR A 601 -24.11 18.57 -27.32
N THR A 602 -23.47 17.49 -27.77
CA THR A 602 -24.06 16.19 -28.09
C THR A 602 -23.13 15.11 -27.57
N ARG A 603 -23.65 14.17 -26.78
CA ARG A 603 -22.93 12.98 -26.33
C ARG A 603 -23.11 11.84 -27.33
N THR A 604 -22.15 10.94 -27.40
CA THR A 604 -22.26 9.76 -28.27
C THR A 604 -23.30 8.81 -27.71
N ALA A 605 -24.29 8.43 -28.53
CA ALA A 605 -25.36 7.55 -28.08
C ALA A 605 -24.85 6.12 -27.84
N HIS A 606 -25.22 5.53 -26.71
CA HIS A 606 -24.86 4.15 -26.40
C HIS A 606 -25.59 3.16 -27.33
N ASN A 607 -24.92 2.08 -27.70
CA ASN A 607 -25.52 0.97 -28.45
C ASN A 607 -25.88 -0.19 -27.51
N PRO A 608 -27.17 -0.51 -27.29
CA PRO A 608 -27.58 -1.57 -26.35
C PRO A 608 -27.03 -2.97 -26.68
N LYS A 609 -26.65 -3.21 -27.95
CA LYS A 609 -26.07 -4.50 -28.39
C LYS A 609 -24.58 -4.62 -28.11
N LYS A 610 -23.88 -3.50 -27.90
CA LYS A 610 -22.42 -3.46 -27.67
C LYS A 610 -22.15 -3.04 -26.23
N ARG A 611 -22.08 -4.03 -25.34
CA ARG A 611 -21.84 -3.82 -23.91
C ARG A 611 -20.96 -4.92 -23.33
N LEU A 612 -20.13 -4.52 -22.37
CA LEU A 612 -19.40 -5.40 -21.48
C LEU A 612 -20.15 -5.47 -20.16
N VAL A 613 -20.42 -6.69 -19.67
CA VAL A 613 -21.16 -6.90 -18.42
C VAL A 613 -20.36 -7.82 -17.51
N LEU A 614 -19.94 -7.29 -16.37
CA LEU A 614 -19.31 -8.01 -15.26
C LEU A 614 -20.36 -8.21 -14.17
N LYS A 615 -20.63 -9.45 -13.77
CA LYS A 615 -21.68 -9.77 -12.80
C LYS A 615 -21.15 -10.31 -11.48
N GLY A 616 -21.81 -9.92 -10.40
CA GLY A 616 -21.62 -10.44 -9.05
C GLY A 616 -20.20 -10.26 -8.53
N ALA A 617 -19.58 -9.10 -8.76
CA ALA A 617 -18.26 -8.79 -8.20
C ALA A 617 -18.35 -8.62 -6.67
N THR A 618 -17.53 -9.39 -5.94
CA THR A 618 -17.51 -9.44 -4.46
C THR A 618 -16.10 -9.25 -3.88
N GLY A 619 -15.16 -8.70 -4.65
CA GLY A 619 -13.83 -8.37 -4.14
C GLY A 619 -13.88 -7.29 -3.06
N ASN A 620 -13.06 -7.44 -2.01
CA ASN A 620 -12.96 -6.50 -0.89
C ASN A 620 -14.34 -6.11 -0.32
N ASN A 621 -14.75 -4.85 -0.48
CA ASN A 621 -16.02 -4.31 0.02
C ASN A 621 -17.18 -4.35 -1.00
N LEU A 622 -16.98 -4.89 -2.21
CA LEU A 622 -18.02 -4.94 -3.24
C LEU A 622 -19.18 -5.88 -2.85
N GLN A 623 -20.41 -5.41 -2.97
CA GLN A 623 -21.62 -6.12 -2.55
C GLN A 623 -22.31 -6.82 -3.72
N ALA A 624 -21.66 -7.81 -4.32
CA ALA A 624 -22.16 -8.58 -5.46
C ALA A 624 -22.60 -7.69 -6.64
N VAL A 625 -21.74 -6.75 -7.02
CA VAL A 625 -22.02 -5.67 -7.97
C VAL A 625 -22.09 -6.18 -9.41
N ASP A 626 -23.09 -5.71 -10.15
CA ASP A 626 -23.25 -5.92 -11.59
C ASP A 626 -22.87 -4.64 -12.36
N LEU A 627 -21.70 -4.63 -12.98
CA LEU A 627 -21.19 -3.52 -13.79
C LEU A 627 -21.55 -3.72 -15.27
N THR A 628 -22.14 -2.69 -15.89
CA THR A 628 -22.36 -2.64 -17.35
C THR A 628 -21.63 -1.44 -17.95
N ILE A 629 -20.73 -1.70 -18.91
CA ILE A 629 -19.99 -0.69 -19.65
C ILE A 629 -20.43 -0.73 -21.12
N PRO A 630 -21.02 0.35 -21.67
CA PRO A 630 -21.25 0.45 -23.11
C PRO A 630 -19.92 0.59 -23.86
N LEU A 631 -19.76 -0.18 -24.94
CA LEU A 631 -18.53 -0.15 -25.74
C LEU A 631 -18.54 1.01 -26.75
N GLY A 632 -17.36 1.53 -27.06
CA GLY A 632 -17.15 2.65 -27.98
C GLY A 632 -17.44 4.03 -27.39
N LEU A 633 -17.54 4.11 -26.06
CA LEU A 633 -17.80 5.34 -25.30
C LEU A 633 -16.64 5.68 -24.36
N LEU A 634 -16.60 6.94 -23.93
CA LEU A 634 -15.83 7.35 -22.76
C LEU A 634 -16.70 7.17 -21.51
N THR A 635 -16.37 6.14 -20.72
CA THR A 635 -17.05 5.80 -19.47
C THR A 635 -16.23 6.25 -18.29
N CYS A 636 -16.79 7.10 -17.43
CA CYS A 636 -16.15 7.53 -16.20
C CYS A 636 -16.73 6.75 -15.00
N VAL A 637 -15.86 6.09 -14.25
CA VAL A 637 -16.17 5.39 -12.99
C VAL A 637 -15.79 6.32 -11.86
N THR A 638 -16.77 6.74 -11.07
CA THR A 638 -16.64 7.79 -10.06
C THR A 638 -17.30 7.38 -8.74
N GLY A 639 -17.28 8.27 -7.75
CA GLY A 639 -17.78 8.02 -6.39
C GLY A 639 -16.72 8.23 -5.32
N VAL A 640 -17.13 8.16 -4.05
CA VAL A 640 -16.27 8.53 -2.89
C VAL A 640 -15.03 7.65 -2.74
N SER A 641 -14.00 8.15 -2.05
CA SER A 641 -12.78 7.38 -1.77
C SER A 641 -13.12 6.15 -0.91
N GLY A 642 -12.56 4.99 -1.25
CA GLY A 642 -12.90 3.72 -0.59
C GLY A 642 -14.22 3.07 -1.03
N SER A 643 -14.97 3.62 -2.00
CA SER A 643 -16.24 3.03 -2.46
C SER A 643 -16.11 1.71 -3.24
N GLY A 644 -14.88 1.34 -3.64
CA GLY A 644 -14.59 0.10 -4.36
C GLY A 644 -14.22 0.26 -5.84
N LYS A 645 -14.02 1.50 -6.34
CA LYS A 645 -13.69 1.79 -7.76
C LYS A 645 -12.50 0.97 -8.29
N SER A 646 -11.34 1.06 -7.62
CA SER A 646 -10.13 0.34 -8.02
C SER A 646 -10.29 -1.18 -7.86
N THR A 647 -11.06 -1.64 -6.87
CA THR A 647 -11.38 -3.07 -6.75
C THR A 647 -12.18 -3.56 -7.95
N LEU A 648 -13.19 -2.80 -8.36
CA LEU A 648 -14.08 -3.15 -9.46
C LEU A 648 -13.36 -3.13 -10.82
N ILE A 649 -12.54 -2.10 -11.06
CA ILE A 649 -11.87 -1.90 -12.35
C ILE A 649 -10.48 -2.56 -12.36
N ASN A 650 -9.54 -2.11 -11.54
CA ASN A 650 -8.14 -2.55 -11.60
C ASN A 650 -7.92 -3.95 -11.02
N SER A 651 -8.69 -4.35 -9.99
CA SER A 651 -8.52 -5.67 -9.36
C SER A 651 -9.46 -6.74 -9.91
N THR A 652 -10.54 -6.37 -10.60
CA THR A 652 -11.50 -7.33 -11.18
C THR A 652 -11.53 -7.24 -12.70
N LEU A 653 -12.02 -6.13 -13.27
CA LEU A 653 -12.21 -6.01 -14.72
C LEU A 653 -10.91 -6.16 -15.52
N TYR A 654 -9.85 -5.45 -15.13
CA TYR A 654 -8.57 -5.45 -15.85
C TYR A 654 -7.91 -6.84 -15.85
N PRO A 655 -7.72 -7.54 -14.71
CA PRO A 655 -7.15 -8.88 -14.70
C PRO A 655 -7.93 -9.85 -15.58
N VAL A 656 -9.28 -9.82 -15.53
CA VAL A 656 -10.10 -10.68 -16.39
C VAL A 656 -9.89 -10.35 -17.87
N ALA A 657 -9.93 -9.06 -18.23
CA ALA A 657 -9.71 -8.61 -19.60
C ALA A 657 -8.29 -8.94 -20.09
N ALA A 658 -7.28 -8.80 -19.23
CA ALA A 658 -5.89 -9.05 -19.58
C ALA A 658 -5.63 -10.54 -19.78
N THR A 659 -6.25 -11.40 -18.98
CA THR A 659 -6.18 -12.85 -19.16
C THR A 659 -6.90 -13.28 -20.44
N GLU A 660 -8.13 -12.84 -20.67
CA GLU A 660 -8.94 -13.28 -21.82
C GLU A 660 -8.49 -12.67 -23.16
N LEU A 661 -8.12 -11.38 -23.19
CA LEU A 661 -7.78 -10.68 -24.44
C LEU A 661 -6.29 -10.66 -24.73
N ASN A 662 -5.45 -10.50 -23.69
CA ASN A 662 -3.99 -10.37 -23.87
C ASN A 662 -3.21 -11.64 -23.52
N GLY A 663 -3.86 -12.67 -22.95
CA GLY A 663 -3.21 -13.90 -22.51
C GLY A 663 -2.30 -13.73 -21.28
N ALA A 664 -2.62 -12.79 -20.38
CA ALA A 664 -1.86 -12.60 -19.14
C ALA A 664 -2.02 -13.79 -18.18
N THR A 665 -0.91 -14.25 -17.60
CA THR A 665 -0.88 -15.47 -16.75
C THR A 665 -0.59 -15.21 -15.27
N THR A 666 -0.21 -13.98 -14.91
CA THR A 666 0.24 -13.63 -13.55
C THR A 666 -0.77 -12.79 -12.77
N LEU A 667 -1.80 -12.30 -13.44
CA LEU A 667 -2.84 -11.47 -12.83
C LEU A 667 -3.96 -12.37 -12.32
N SER A 668 -4.36 -12.17 -11.07
CA SER A 668 -5.50 -12.86 -10.46
C SER A 668 -6.62 -11.85 -10.26
N ALA A 669 -7.78 -12.15 -10.83
CA ALA A 669 -8.96 -11.32 -10.67
C ALA A 669 -9.58 -11.51 -9.29
N ALA A 670 -10.08 -10.42 -8.71
CA ALA A 670 -10.90 -10.52 -7.51
C ALA A 670 -12.20 -11.31 -7.78
N PRO A 671 -12.83 -11.89 -6.74
CA PRO A 671 -14.00 -12.74 -6.89
C PRO A 671 -15.15 -12.06 -7.65
N HIS A 672 -15.66 -12.76 -8.67
CA HIS A 672 -16.81 -12.36 -9.48
C HIS A 672 -17.52 -13.61 -10.03
N LYS A 673 -18.76 -13.47 -10.52
CA LYS A 673 -19.54 -14.62 -11.02
C LYS A 673 -19.29 -14.92 -12.49
N THR A 674 -19.48 -13.93 -13.35
CA THR A 674 -19.37 -14.09 -14.82
C THR A 674 -19.01 -12.78 -15.48
N ILE A 675 -18.41 -12.85 -16.66
CA ILE A 675 -18.20 -11.72 -17.56
C ILE A 675 -18.74 -12.06 -18.95
N SER A 676 -19.26 -11.06 -19.67
CA SER A 676 -19.78 -11.22 -21.02
C SER A 676 -19.53 -9.98 -21.86
N GLY A 677 -19.34 -10.15 -23.17
CA GLY A 677 -19.04 -9.06 -24.10
C GLY A 677 -17.57 -8.88 -24.43
N MET A 678 -16.67 -9.72 -23.88
CA MET A 678 -15.22 -9.66 -24.15
C MET A 678 -14.87 -9.96 -25.62
N GLY A 679 -15.58 -10.87 -26.28
CA GLY A 679 -15.38 -11.17 -27.71
C GLY A 679 -15.68 -10.02 -28.68
N LEU A 680 -16.11 -8.85 -28.18
CA LEU A 680 -16.27 -7.62 -28.97
C LEU A 680 -15.01 -6.73 -28.95
N LEU A 681 -13.97 -7.13 -28.22
CA LEU A 681 -12.73 -6.39 -28.01
C LEU A 681 -11.53 -7.23 -28.47
N ASP A 682 -10.51 -6.56 -29.00
CA ASP A 682 -9.29 -7.22 -29.50
C ASP A 682 -8.23 -7.37 -28.41
N LYS A 683 -8.13 -6.37 -27.52
CA LYS A 683 -7.11 -6.27 -26.48
C LYS A 683 -7.54 -5.27 -25.41
N VAL A 684 -6.94 -5.39 -24.22
CA VAL A 684 -7.02 -4.38 -23.15
C VAL A 684 -5.69 -3.69 -22.94
N ILE A 685 -5.71 -2.40 -22.63
CA ILE A 685 -4.54 -1.61 -22.29
C ILE A 685 -4.83 -0.90 -20.99
N ASP A 686 -4.06 -1.22 -19.96
CA ASP A 686 -4.03 -0.49 -18.70
C ASP A 686 -2.95 0.59 -18.75
N ILE A 687 -3.33 1.82 -18.41
CA ILE A 687 -2.49 3.00 -18.37
C ILE A 687 -2.52 3.55 -16.95
N ASP A 688 -1.71 2.92 -16.09
CA ASP A 688 -1.57 3.26 -14.67
C ASP A 688 -0.45 4.29 -14.43
N GLN A 689 -0.42 4.83 -13.21
CA GLN A 689 0.58 5.82 -12.77
C GLN A 689 1.92 5.20 -12.31
N SER A 690 2.08 3.88 -12.41
CA SER A 690 3.35 3.24 -12.01
C SER A 690 4.54 3.80 -12.82
N PRO A 691 5.73 3.91 -12.22
CA PRO A 691 6.90 4.41 -12.93
C PRO A 691 7.19 3.60 -14.20
N ILE A 692 7.50 4.27 -15.32
CA ILE A 692 7.90 3.59 -16.57
C ILE A 692 9.19 2.76 -16.43
N GLY A 693 9.96 3.00 -15.36
CA GLY A 693 11.05 2.15 -14.93
C GLY A 693 11.62 2.62 -13.59
N ARG A 694 12.25 1.69 -12.87
CA ARG A 694 12.83 1.92 -11.52
C ARG A 694 14.30 2.29 -11.54
N THR A 695 14.89 2.46 -12.74
CA THR A 695 16.32 2.79 -12.90
C THR A 695 16.49 4.00 -13.81
N PRO A 696 17.60 4.75 -13.70
CA PRO A 696 17.92 5.86 -14.60
C PRO A 696 18.09 5.47 -16.09
N ARG A 697 18.13 4.17 -16.39
CA ARG A 697 18.21 3.63 -17.76
C ARG A 697 16.90 3.74 -18.52
N SER A 698 15.78 3.67 -17.82
CA SER A 698 14.48 3.91 -18.44
C SER A 698 14.29 5.42 -18.60
N ASN A 699 13.80 5.84 -19.76
CA ASN A 699 13.53 7.23 -20.10
C ASN A 699 12.48 7.31 -21.23
N PRO A 700 11.91 8.50 -21.53
CA PRO A 700 10.90 8.65 -22.58
C PRO A 700 11.33 8.07 -23.94
N ALA A 701 12.59 8.28 -24.34
CA ALA A 701 13.09 7.80 -25.64
C ALA A 701 13.18 6.27 -25.73
N THR A 702 13.60 5.60 -24.66
CA THR A 702 13.66 4.13 -24.62
C THR A 702 12.26 3.52 -24.55
N TYR A 703 11.37 4.08 -23.74
CA TYR A 703 10.03 3.54 -23.52
C TYR A 703 9.12 3.62 -24.75
N THR A 704 9.14 4.77 -25.44
CA THR A 704 8.39 5.00 -26.70
C THR A 704 9.06 4.35 -27.92
N GLY A 705 10.28 3.81 -27.75
CA GLY A 705 11.06 3.22 -28.82
C GLY A 705 11.54 4.23 -29.86
N ILE A 706 11.73 5.50 -29.48
CA ILE A 706 12.39 6.53 -30.29
C ILE A 706 13.90 6.29 -30.33
N PHE A 707 14.47 5.73 -29.26
CA PHE A 707 15.92 5.63 -29.11
C PHE A 707 16.58 4.67 -30.11
N THR A 708 15.89 3.60 -30.53
CA THR A 708 16.42 2.67 -31.54
C THR A 708 16.67 3.33 -32.90
N PRO A 709 15.69 3.98 -33.56
CA PRO A 709 15.94 4.67 -34.82
C PRO A 709 16.93 5.83 -34.68
N VAL A 710 16.98 6.52 -33.52
CA VAL A 710 18.04 7.52 -33.25
C VAL A 710 19.43 6.87 -33.30
N ARG A 711 19.65 5.74 -32.64
CA ARG A 711 20.95 5.03 -32.67
C ARG A 711 21.33 4.55 -34.07
N GLU A 712 20.35 4.15 -34.87
CA GLU A 712 20.56 3.77 -36.27
C GLU A 712 21.01 4.97 -37.12
N LEU A 713 20.42 6.15 -36.91
CA LEU A 713 20.85 7.39 -37.57
C LEU A 713 22.30 7.74 -37.21
N PHE A 714 22.67 7.66 -35.93
CA PHE A 714 24.05 7.92 -35.49
C PHE A 714 25.05 6.92 -36.08
N ALA A 715 24.72 5.63 -36.12
CA ALA A 715 25.54 4.61 -36.78
C ALA A 715 25.62 4.79 -38.31
N GLY A 716 24.64 5.47 -38.90
CA GLY A 716 24.60 5.82 -40.31
C GLY A 716 25.51 6.98 -40.72
N THR A 717 26.03 7.77 -39.76
CA THR A 717 26.91 8.92 -40.04
C THR A 717 28.26 8.49 -40.64
N GLN A 718 28.90 9.38 -41.41
CA GLN A 718 30.20 9.11 -42.02
C GLN A 718 31.28 8.83 -40.96
N GLU A 719 31.28 9.62 -39.88
CA GLU A 719 32.20 9.47 -38.73
C GLU A 719 32.03 8.09 -38.08
N ALA A 720 30.81 7.68 -37.76
CA ALA A 720 30.54 6.37 -37.16
C ALA A 720 30.96 5.21 -38.08
N ARG A 721 30.65 5.30 -39.38
CA ARG A 721 31.01 4.28 -40.37
C ARG A 721 32.52 4.11 -40.50
N SER A 722 33.26 5.22 -40.54
CA SER A 722 34.74 5.20 -40.63
C SER A 722 35.39 4.53 -39.40
N ARG A 723 34.77 4.65 -38.22
CA ARG A 723 35.23 4.05 -36.96
C ARG A 723 34.65 2.65 -36.70
N GLY A 724 33.85 2.11 -37.62
CA GLY A 724 33.20 0.81 -37.46
C GLY A 724 32.11 0.77 -36.38
N TYR A 725 31.61 1.92 -35.92
CA TYR A 725 30.62 1.99 -34.86
C TYR A 725 29.25 1.53 -35.35
N LYS A 726 28.65 0.61 -34.58
CA LYS A 726 27.30 0.06 -34.81
C LYS A 726 26.30 0.71 -33.85
N PRO A 727 24.98 0.53 -34.04
CA PRO A 727 23.96 1.06 -33.12
C PRO A 727 24.16 0.66 -31.65
N GLY A 728 24.86 -0.46 -31.39
CA GLY A 728 25.26 -0.88 -30.03
C GLY A 728 26.19 0.11 -29.32
N ARG A 729 27.13 0.77 -30.03
CA ARG A 729 28.04 1.78 -29.45
C ARG A 729 27.28 2.96 -28.85
N PHE A 730 26.18 3.33 -29.50
CA PHE A 730 25.30 4.43 -29.11
C PHE A 730 24.26 4.04 -28.05
N SER A 731 24.29 2.81 -27.54
CA SER A 731 23.45 2.37 -26.44
C SER A 731 24.14 2.56 -25.10
N PHE A 732 23.53 3.32 -24.18
CA PHE A 732 24.02 3.39 -22.80
C PHE A 732 23.81 2.07 -22.03
N ASN A 733 22.99 1.14 -22.54
CA ASN A 733 22.73 -0.15 -21.91
C ASN A 733 23.76 -1.24 -22.26
N VAL A 734 24.62 -1.01 -23.26
CA VAL A 734 25.53 -2.03 -23.80
C VAL A 734 26.99 -1.60 -23.60
N LYS A 735 27.86 -2.54 -23.23
CA LYS A 735 29.30 -2.31 -23.14
C LYS A 735 29.85 -1.90 -24.52
N GLY A 736 30.76 -0.94 -24.53
CA GLY A 736 31.43 -0.49 -25.75
C GLY A 736 31.47 1.02 -25.89
N GLY A 737 30.34 1.73 -25.72
CA GLY A 737 30.32 3.21 -25.85
C GLY A 737 29.82 3.98 -24.62
N ARG A 738 29.17 3.29 -23.68
CA ARG A 738 28.76 3.86 -22.40
C ARG A 738 29.97 4.22 -21.52
N CYS A 739 29.75 5.07 -20.53
CA CYS A 739 30.71 5.29 -19.45
C CYS A 739 30.75 4.05 -18.55
N GLU A 740 31.93 3.47 -18.32
CA GLU A 740 32.07 2.25 -17.52
C GLU A 740 31.96 2.49 -16.01
N ALA A 741 32.27 3.68 -15.51
CA ALA A 741 32.14 3.98 -14.07
C ALA A 741 30.69 3.98 -13.59
N CYS A 742 29.79 4.64 -14.30
CA CYS A 742 28.36 4.61 -14.00
C CYS A 742 27.60 3.51 -14.79
N GLN A 743 28.32 2.69 -15.55
CA GLN A 743 27.74 1.69 -16.46
C GLN A 743 26.60 2.20 -17.36
N GLY A 744 26.68 3.46 -17.79
CA GLY A 744 25.68 4.13 -18.63
C GLY A 744 24.52 4.82 -17.91
N ASP A 745 24.44 4.77 -16.57
CA ASP A 745 23.36 5.40 -15.81
C ASP A 745 23.48 6.93 -15.79
N GLY A 746 24.71 7.45 -15.89
CA GLY A 746 25.05 8.87 -15.80
C GLY A 746 25.13 9.38 -14.36
N VAL A 747 24.57 8.65 -13.42
CA VAL A 747 24.55 8.95 -11.99
C VAL A 747 25.04 7.74 -11.20
N THR A 748 25.47 7.98 -9.97
CA THR A 748 25.81 6.97 -8.98
C THR A 748 24.85 7.10 -7.80
N LYS A 749 24.29 5.96 -7.37
CA LYS A 749 23.40 5.93 -6.20
C LYS A 749 24.25 5.98 -4.93
N VAL A 750 23.95 6.91 -4.04
CA VAL A 750 24.55 7.04 -2.71
C VAL A 750 23.50 6.64 -1.69
N GLU A 751 23.82 5.61 -0.90
CA GLU A 751 22.92 5.11 0.15
C GLU A 751 23.00 6.01 1.38
N MET A 752 21.83 6.43 1.86
CA MET A 752 21.71 7.36 2.98
C MET A 752 21.06 6.63 4.17
N HIS A 753 21.62 6.78 5.38
CA HIS A 753 21.12 6.04 6.55
C HIS A 753 19.77 6.55 7.08
N PHE A 754 19.55 7.87 7.05
CA PHE A 754 18.36 8.52 7.63
C PHE A 754 17.54 9.33 6.63
N LEU A 755 18.12 9.62 5.46
CA LEU A 755 17.46 10.33 4.37
C LEU A 755 17.19 9.34 3.23
N PRO A 756 16.26 9.63 2.31
CA PRO A 756 16.12 8.85 1.09
C PRO A 756 17.43 8.79 0.32
N ASP A 757 17.71 7.64 -0.31
CA ASP A 757 18.87 7.49 -1.20
C ASP A 757 18.84 8.54 -2.32
N ILE A 758 20.01 9.05 -2.66
CA ILE A 758 20.15 10.10 -3.68
C ILE A 758 20.99 9.63 -4.85
N TYR A 759 20.75 10.23 -6.02
CA TYR A 759 21.56 10.03 -7.22
C TYR A 759 22.47 11.23 -7.42
N VAL A 760 23.78 10.99 -7.41
CA VAL A 760 24.79 12.02 -7.64
C VAL A 760 25.31 11.91 -9.07
N PRO A 761 25.55 13.03 -9.78
CA PRO A 761 26.22 13.02 -11.09
C PRO A 761 27.51 12.20 -11.09
N CYS A 762 27.72 11.36 -12.11
CA CYS A 762 28.95 10.57 -12.20
C CYS A 762 30.17 11.48 -12.45
N ASP A 763 31.20 11.37 -11.62
CA ASP A 763 32.41 12.20 -11.70
C ASP A 763 33.16 12.08 -13.03
N ILE A 764 33.10 10.92 -13.69
CA ILE A 764 33.85 10.66 -14.93
C ILE A 764 33.12 11.24 -16.15
N CYS A 765 31.85 10.90 -16.33
CA CYS A 765 31.11 11.34 -17.52
C CYS A 765 30.30 12.62 -17.31
N LYS A 766 30.19 13.12 -16.07
CA LYS A 766 29.37 14.28 -15.70
C LYS A 766 27.95 14.15 -16.25
N SER A 767 27.31 13.01 -15.95
CA SER A 767 25.97 12.65 -16.41
C SER A 767 25.75 12.48 -17.90
N LYS A 768 26.82 12.49 -18.71
CA LYS A 768 26.73 12.29 -20.16
C LYS A 768 26.43 10.85 -20.58
N ARG A 769 26.51 9.87 -19.67
CA ARG A 769 26.27 8.42 -19.89
C ARG A 769 27.23 7.70 -20.84
N TYR A 770 28.01 8.43 -21.64
CA TYR A 770 28.91 7.89 -22.66
C TYR A 770 30.37 8.24 -22.38
N ASN A 771 31.29 7.46 -22.95
CA ASN A 771 32.69 7.84 -23.02
C ASN A 771 32.93 8.95 -24.07
N ARG A 772 34.09 9.60 -23.96
CA ARG A 772 34.46 10.75 -24.79
C ARG A 772 34.43 10.40 -26.29
N GLU A 773 34.94 9.24 -26.67
CA GLU A 773 35.09 8.81 -28.06
C GLU A 773 33.75 8.58 -28.75
N THR A 774 32.72 8.19 -27.99
CA THR A 774 31.35 8.03 -28.52
C THR A 774 30.69 9.38 -28.77
N LEU A 775 30.98 10.39 -27.93
CA LEU A 775 30.42 11.73 -28.04
C LEU A 775 31.06 12.59 -29.14
N GLU A 776 32.13 12.11 -29.78
CA GLU A 776 32.73 12.77 -30.95
C GLU A 776 31.86 12.63 -32.20
N VAL A 777 31.04 11.58 -32.30
CA VAL A 777 30.16 11.38 -33.45
C VAL A 777 28.97 12.32 -33.39
N ARG A 778 28.74 13.09 -34.46
CA ARG A 778 27.66 14.07 -34.54
C ARG A 778 26.65 13.75 -35.65
N TYR A 779 25.38 14.03 -35.37
CA TYR A 779 24.31 14.05 -36.34
C TYR A 779 23.70 15.46 -36.36
N LYS A 780 23.69 16.12 -37.53
CA LYS A 780 23.30 17.55 -37.68
C LYS A 780 23.95 18.47 -36.61
N GLY A 781 25.25 18.27 -36.37
CA GLY A 781 26.02 19.08 -35.42
C GLY A 781 25.87 18.71 -33.94
N LYS A 782 24.93 17.82 -33.57
CA LYS A 782 24.70 17.38 -32.18
C LYS A 782 25.19 15.95 -31.94
N ASN A 783 25.81 15.69 -30.80
CA ASN A 783 26.15 14.32 -30.39
C ASN A 783 24.93 13.61 -29.75
N ILE A 784 25.05 12.31 -29.46
CA ILE A 784 23.91 11.53 -28.96
C ILE A 784 23.40 11.98 -27.59
N TYR A 785 24.29 12.45 -26.71
CA TYR A 785 23.90 12.99 -25.41
C TYR A 785 23.13 14.30 -25.59
N GLU A 786 23.61 15.21 -26.43
CA GLU A 786 22.94 16.48 -26.73
C GLU A 786 21.55 16.27 -27.36
N VAL A 787 21.35 15.21 -28.13
CA VAL A 787 20.03 14.81 -28.63
C VAL A 787 19.14 14.28 -27.49
N LEU A 788 19.69 13.50 -26.58
CA LEU A 788 18.95 13.02 -25.41
C LEU A 788 18.58 14.15 -24.43
N GLU A 789 19.35 15.25 -24.40
CA GLU A 789 19.06 16.44 -23.60
C GLU A 789 18.02 17.38 -24.22
N MET A 790 17.63 17.17 -25.48
CA MET A 790 16.56 17.96 -26.10
C MET A 790 15.22 17.70 -25.40
N THR A 791 14.43 18.76 -25.28
CA THR A 791 13.01 18.64 -24.96
C THR A 791 12.28 17.90 -26.08
N VAL A 792 11.12 17.32 -25.79
CA VAL A 792 10.27 16.70 -26.82
C VAL A 792 9.91 17.71 -27.92
N GLU A 793 9.61 18.96 -27.54
CA GLU A 793 9.33 20.05 -28.48
C GLU A 793 10.49 20.31 -29.44
N ASP A 794 11.70 20.52 -28.91
CA ASP A 794 12.91 20.76 -29.72
C ASP A 794 13.25 19.55 -30.59
N ALA A 795 13.10 18.36 -30.03
CA ALA A 795 13.38 17.11 -30.74
C ALA A 795 12.41 16.91 -31.92
N LEU A 796 11.13 17.29 -31.77
CA LEU A 796 10.14 17.17 -32.84
C LEU A 796 10.57 17.98 -34.06
N VAL A 797 10.96 19.24 -33.83
CA VAL A 797 11.50 20.12 -34.89
C VAL A 797 12.78 19.53 -35.48
N PHE A 798 13.69 19.02 -34.65
CA PHE A 798 14.97 18.46 -35.11
C PHE A 798 14.81 17.20 -35.98
N PHE A 799 13.83 16.35 -35.64
CA PHE A 799 13.52 15.07 -36.30
C PHE A 799 12.35 15.12 -37.27
N GLU A 800 11.79 16.28 -37.58
CA GLU A 800 10.75 16.45 -38.62
C GLU A 800 11.11 15.75 -39.95
N PRO A 801 12.37 15.78 -40.43
CA PRO A 801 12.75 15.06 -41.66
C PRO A 801 12.76 13.52 -41.54
N VAL A 802 12.52 12.96 -40.37
CA VAL A 802 12.49 11.51 -40.09
C VAL A 802 11.09 11.12 -39.61
N PRO A 803 10.15 10.77 -40.52
CA PRO A 803 8.73 10.62 -40.19
C PRO A 803 8.42 9.56 -39.12
N THR A 804 9.27 8.53 -38.98
CA THR A 804 9.11 7.48 -37.97
C THR A 804 9.37 7.97 -36.55
N ILE A 805 10.29 8.94 -36.40
CA ILE A 805 10.60 9.58 -35.12
C ILE A 805 9.61 10.72 -34.87
N ALA A 806 9.38 11.58 -35.87
CA ALA A 806 8.47 12.72 -35.76
C ALA A 806 7.07 12.34 -35.29
N ARG A 807 6.49 11.24 -35.83
CA ARG A 807 5.18 10.74 -35.39
C ARG A 807 5.13 10.39 -33.90
N LYS A 808 6.18 9.78 -33.37
CA LYS A 808 6.26 9.41 -31.94
C LYS A 808 6.51 10.60 -31.03
N LEU A 809 7.23 11.61 -31.52
CA LEU A 809 7.42 12.87 -30.80
C LEU A 809 6.12 13.67 -30.79
N GLN A 810 5.38 13.69 -31.90
CA GLN A 810 4.06 14.33 -31.95
C GLN A 810 3.10 13.73 -30.94
N THR A 811 3.07 12.40 -30.75
CA THR A 811 2.21 11.80 -29.73
C THR A 811 2.60 12.20 -28.31
N LEU A 812 3.89 12.49 -28.03
CA LEU A 812 4.33 13.03 -26.74
C LEU A 812 3.90 14.51 -26.57
N VAL A 813 3.94 15.29 -27.64
CA VAL A 813 3.40 16.67 -27.66
C VAL A 813 1.90 16.69 -27.43
N ASP A 814 1.15 15.84 -28.12
CA ASP A 814 -0.31 15.74 -28.02
C ASP A 814 -0.79 15.45 -26.58
N VAL A 815 -0.02 14.65 -25.81
CA VAL A 815 -0.33 14.35 -24.41
C VAL A 815 0.21 15.40 -23.41
N GLY A 816 0.71 16.54 -23.90
CA GLY A 816 1.17 17.66 -23.08
C GLY A 816 2.59 17.50 -22.50
N LEU A 817 3.43 16.61 -23.04
CA LEU A 817 4.79 16.35 -22.55
C LEU A 817 5.85 17.08 -23.37
N THR A 818 5.58 18.30 -23.82
CA THR A 818 6.51 19.11 -24.63
C THR A 818 7.83 19.41 -23.92
N TYR A 819 7.77 19.58 -22.60
CA TYR A 819 8.86 20.09 -21.77
C TYR A 819 9.85 19.04 -21.27
N ILE A 820 9.48 17.76 -21.25
CA ILE A 820 10.38 16.71 -20.73
C ILE A 820 11.53 16.45 -21.71
N LYS A 821 12.69 16.05 -21.19
CA LYS A 821 13.83 15.68 -22.03
C LYS A 821 13.72 14.23 -22.49
N LEU A 822 14.19 13.93 -23.71
CA LEU A 822 14.18 12.56 -24.26
C LEU A 822 14.91 11.53 -23.39
N GLY A 823 16.03 11.94 -22.80
CA GLY A 823 16.89 11.15 -21.93
C GLY A 823 16.62 11.28 -20.43
N GLN A 824 15.57 12.03 -20.03
CA GLN A 824 15.22 12.24 -18.62
C GLN A 824 14.99 10.91 -17.91
N ALA A 825 15.61 10.74 -16.74
CA ALA A 825 15.52 9.49 -15.98
C ALA A 825 14.07 9.22 -15.55
N ALA A 826 13.59 7.99 -15.76
CA ALA A 826 12.24 7.58 -15.38
C ALA A 826 11.94 7.76 -13.89
N THR A 827 12.96 7.67 -13.04
CA THR A 827 12.85 7.88 -11.59
C THR A 827 12.57 9.33 -11.19
N THR A 828 12.72 10.26 -12.13
CA THR A 828 12.45 11.70 -11.92
C THR A 828 11.14 12.16 -12.55
N LEU A 829 10.42 11.27 -13.23
CA LEU A 829 9.10 11.58 -13.79
C LEU A 829 8.05 11.43 -12.70
N SER A 830 7.05 12.32 -12.70
CA SER A 830 5.86 12.16 -11.85
C SER A 830 5.02 10.96 -12.31
N GLY A 831 4.12 10.47 -11.44
CA GLY A 831 3.19 9.39 -11.79
C GLY A 831 2.33 9.73 -13.02
N GLY A 832 1.80 10.96 -13.07
CA GLY A 832 1.04 11.47 -14.22
C GLY A 832 1.88 11.67 -15.49
N GLU A 833 3.15 12.05 -15.38
CA GLU A 833 4.06 12.09 -16.53
C GLU A 833 4.36 10.69 -17.07
N ALA A 834 4.65 9.73 -16.18
CA ALA A 834 4.86 8.34 -16.53
C ALA A 834 3.63 7.74 -17.24
N GLN A 835 2.43 8.02 -16.72
CA GLN A 835 1.16 7.62 -17.31
C GLN A 835 0.98 8.20 -18.73
N ARG A 836 1.24 9.50 -18.92
CA ARG A 836 1.16 10.15 -20.24
C ARG A 836 2.18 9.62 -21.24
N VAL A 837 3.39 9.24 -20.80
CA VAL A 837 4.38 8.55 -21.66
C VAL A 837 3.84 7.19 -22.13
N LYS A 838 3.14 6.44 -21.26
CA LYS A 838 2.48 5.18 -21.64
C LYS A 838 1.35 5.41 -22.65
N LEU A 839 0.51 6.42 -22.41
CA LEU A 839 -0.56 6.81 -23.32
C LEU A 839 0.00 7.19 -24.71
N SER A 840 1.06 7.99 -24.77
CA SER A 840 1.72 8.38 -26.02
C SER A 840 2.23 7.17 -26.81
N LYS A 841 2.80 6.16 -26.14
CA LYS A 841 3.25 4.93 -26.78
C LYS A 841 2.10 4.20 -27.47
N GLU A 842 0.92 4.14 -26.86
CA GLU A 842 -0.23 3.46 -27.43
C GLU A 842 -0.87 4.27 -28.56
N LEU A 843 -0.93 5.60 -28.45
CA LEU A 843 -1.34 6.49 -29.54
C LEU A 843 -0.46 6.38 -30.79
N SER A 844 0.81 6.01 -30.61
CA SER A 844 1.74 5.82 -31.74
C SER A 844 1.49 4.53 -32.54
N LYS A 845 0.67 3.61 -32.02
CA LYS A 845 0.33 2.35 -32.69
C LYS A 845 -0.88 2.51 -33.62
N ARG A 846 -1.04 1.56 -34.54
CA ARG A 846 -2.20 1.53 -35.42
C ARG A 846 -3.43 1.08 -34.63
N ASP A 847 -4.49 1.87 -34.73
CA ASP A 847 -5.75 1.63 -34.07
C ASP A 847 -6.58 0.53 -34.77
N THR A 848 -7.25 -0.31 -33.99
CA THR A 848 -8.18 -1.34 -34.49
C THR A 848 -9.64 -0.95 -34.28
N GLY A 849 -9.92 0.07 -33.46
CA GLY A 849 -11.26 0.54 -33.14
C GLY A 849 -12.04 -0.36 -32.15
N ASN A 850 -11.46 -1.46 -31.68
CA ASN A 850 -12.07 -2.37 -30.70
C ASN A 850 -11.13 -2.63 -29.50
N THR A 851 -10.35 -1.62 -29.09
CA THR A 851 -9.48 -1.72 -27.92
C THR A 851 -10.17 -1.18 -26.67
N LEU A 852 -9.98 -1.84 -25.53
CA LEU A 852 -10.38 -1.33 -24.20
C LEU A 852 -9.19 -0.62 -23.55
N TYR A 853 -9.31 0.68 -23.31
CA TYR A 853 -8.36 1.47 -22.53
C TYR A 853 -8.88 1.66 -21.11
N ILE A 854 -8.04 1.39 -20.11
CA ILE A 854 -8.32 1.64 -18.70
C ILE A 854 -7.31 2.68 -18.22
N LEU A 855 -7.80 3.79 -17.65
CA LEU A 855 -6.97 4.86 -17.10
C LEU A 855 -7.37 5.13 -15.65
N ASP A 856 -6.39 5.18 -14.77
CA ASP A 856 -6.59 5.47 -13.34
C ASP A 856 -6.16 6.92 -13.03
N GLU A 857 -7.13 7.76 -12.66
CA GLU A 857 -6.97 9.17 -12.29
C GLU A 857 -6.02 9.97 -13.22
N PRO A 858 -6.29 10.02 -14.55
CA PRO A 858 -5.36 10.62 -15.50
C PRO A 858 -5.25 12.15 -15.40
N THR A 859 -6.08 12.80 -14.58
CA THR A 859 -5.94 14.25 -14.29
C THR A 859 -5.00 14.58 -13.14
N THR A 860 -4.43 13.57 -12.48
CA THR A 860 -3.43 13.77 -11.43
C THR A 860 -2.26 14.64 -11.93
N GLY A 861 -1.89 15.71 -11.21
CA GLY A 861 -0.80 16.59 -11.62
C GLY A 861 -1.13 17.63 -12.68
N LEU A 862 -2.39 17.73 -13.12
CA LEU A 862 -2.76 18.53 -14.29
C LEU A 862 -3.50 19.81 -13.93
N HIS A 863 -3.04 20.91 -14.54
CA HIS A 863 -3.76 22.17 -14.55
C HIS A 863 -4.98 22.08 -15.50
N PHE A 864 -5.97 22.97 -15.34
CA PHE A 864 -7.20 23.00 -16.15
C PHE A 864 -6.96 22.93 -17.67
N GLU A 865 -5.96 23.67 -18.18
CA GLU A 865 -5.61 23.64 -19.61
C GLU A 865 -5.01 22.28 -20.03
N ASP A 866 -4.24 21.63 -19.16
CA ASP A 866 -3.66 20.32 -19.45
C ASP A 866 -4.74 19.23 -19.45
N ILE A 867 -5.72 19.32 -18.53
CA ILE A 867 -6.91 18.45 -18.52
C ILE A 867 -7.67 18.58 -19.84
N LYS A 868 -7.85 19.81 -20.34
CA LYS A 868 -8.50 20.05 -21.63
C LYS A 868 -7.76 19.35 -22.77
N GLN A 869 -6.43 19.49 -22.87
CA GLN A 869 -5.62 18.83 -23.90
C GLN A 869 -5.71 17.30 -23.79
N LEU A 870 -5.64 16.77 -22.57
CA LEU A 870 -5.79 15.33 -22.32
C LEU A 870 -7.16 14.83 -22.79
N LEU A 871 -8.24 15.55 -22.47
CA LEU A 871 -9.60 15.19 -22.89
C LEU A 871 -9.74 15.17 -24.41
N GLU A 872 -9.10 16.09 -25.14
CA GLU A 872 -9.07 16.06 -26.62
C GLU A 872 -8.44 14.76 -27.15
N VAL A 873 -7.37 14.29 -26.52
CA VAL A 873 -6.72 13.01 -26.86
C VAL A 873 -7.61 11.80 -26.54
N LEU A 874 -8.26 11.79 -25.38
CA LEU A 874 -9.14 10.68 -24.95
C LEU A 874 -10.41 10.62 -25.80
N HIS A 875 -10.96 11.78 -26.17
CA HIS A 875 -12.05 11.88 -27.13
C HIS A 875 -11.65 11.34 -28.49
N ARG A 876 -10.45 11.68 -29.00
CA ARG A 876 -9.94 11.12 -30.26
C ARG A 876 -9.83 9.59 -30.23
N LEU A 877 -9.38 9.00 -29.11
CA LEU A 877 -9.33 7.54 -28.94
C LEU A 877 -10.72 6.90 -29.01
N ARG A 878 -11.70 7.49 -28.31
CA ARG A 878 -13.10 7.07 -28.37
C ARG A 878 -13.66 7.19 -29.79
N ASP A 879 -13.43 8.32 -30.45
CA ASP A 879 -14.03 8.64 -31.75
C ASP A 879 -13.52 7.71 -32.87
N HIS A 880 -12.37 7.05 -32.67
CA HIS A 880 -11.88 5.95 -33.52
C HIS A 880 -12.60 4.61 -33.27
N GLY A 881 -13.53 4.54 -32.32
CA GLY A 881 -14.34 3.36 -31.99
C GLY A 881 -13.94 2.66 -30.68
N ASN A 882 -12.82 3.04 -30.06
CA ASN A 882 -12.34 2.36 -28.86
C ASN A 882 -13.22 2.66 -27.63
N THR A 883 -13.12 1.78 -26.64
CA THR A 883 -13.76 1.98 -25.34
C THR A 883 -12.74 2.53 -24.36
N VAL A 884 -13.05 3.66 -23.73
CA VAL A 884 -12.17 4.31 -22.75
C VAL A 884 -12.88 4.30 -21.41
N VAL A 885 -12.31 3.59 -20.43
CA VAL A 885 -12.80 3.52 -19.05
C VAL A 885 -11.84 4.28 -18.16
N ILE A 886 -12.33 5.27 -17.45
CA ILE A 886 -11.52 6.17 -16.63
C ILE A 886 -12.03 6.13 -15.20
N ILE A 887 -11.16 5.94 -14.22
CA ILE A 887 -11.48 6.19 -12.82
C ILE A 887 -11.17 7.64 -12.53
N GLU A 888 -12.17 8.42 -12.13
CA GLU A 888 -11.98 9.85 -11.88
C GLU A 888 -12.88 10.42 -10.79
N HIS A 889 -12.37 11.49 -10.20
CA HIS A 889 -13.02 12.37 -9.24
C HIS A 889 -13.19 13.79 -9.81
N ASN A 890 -12.35 14.17 -10.78
CA ASN A 890 -12.39 15.50 -11.39
C ASN A 890 -13.69 15.71 -12.18
N LEU A 891 -14.47 16.70 -11.74
CA LEU A 891 -15.79 16.97 -12.32
C LEU A 891 -15.74 17.44 -13.78
N ASP A 892 -14.61 18.00 -14.25
CA ASP A 892 -14.45 18.37 -15.65
C ASP A 892 -14.34 17.14 -16.57
N VAL A 893 -13.78 16.04 -16.07
CA VAL A 893 -13.79 14.74 -16.79
C VAL A 893 -15.17 14.09 -16.70
N VAL A 894 -15.76 14.05 -15.49
CA VAL A 894 -17.08 13.43 -15.28
C VAL A 894 -18.14 14.12 -16.14
N LYS A 895 -18.16 15.46 -16.22
CA LYS A 895 -19.15 16.20 -17.01
C LYS A 895 -18.97 16.04 -18.52
N THR A 896 -17.78 15.68 -18.99
CA THR A 896 -17.45 15.50 -20.42
C THR A 896 -17.63 14.05 -20.90
N ALA A 897 -17.72 13.09 -19.98
CA ALA A 897 -17.95 11.68 -20.28
C ALA A 897 -19.29 11.39 -20.99
N ASP A 898 -19.35 10.33 -21.81
CA ASP A 898 -20.60 9.89 -22.43
C ASP A 898 -21.44 9.07 -21.44
N TRP A 899 -20.77 8.31 -20.57
CA TRP A 899 -21.37 7.43 -19.59
C TRP A 899 -20.65 7.56 -18.25
N VAL A 900 -21.40 7.47 -17.15
CA VAL A 900 -20.90 7.56 -15.79
C VAL A 900 -21.43 6.37 -15.00
N VAL A 901 -20.57 5.79 -14.18
CA VAL A 901 -20.89 4.75 -13.20
C VAL A 901 -20.45 5.26 -11.84
N ASP A 902 -21.41 5.55 -10.96
CA ASP A 902 -21.15 6.12 -9.63
C ASP A 902 -21.21 5.04 -8.54
N LEU A 903 -20.14 4.90 -7.76
CA LEU A 903 -20.02 3.94 -6.66
C LEU A 903 -20.15 4.61 -5.29
N GLY A 904 -20.83 3.94 -4.37
CA GLY A 904 -21.02 4.44 -3.01
C GLY A 904 -21.95 3.55 -2.18
N PRO A 905 -22.78 4.13 -1.29
CA PRO A 905 -22.89 5.57 -1.00
C PRO A 905 -21.67 6.12 -0.25
N GLU A 906 -21.06 5.31 0.63
CA GLU A 906 -19.88 5.68 1.41
C GLU A 906 -18.63 4.88 0.99
N GLY A 907 -17.51 5.08 1.70
CA GLY A 907 -16.31 4.24 1.60
C GLY A 907 -16.33 3.04 2.56
N GLY A 908 -15.54 2.01 2.28
CA GLY A 908 -15.39 0.83 3.16
C GLY A 908 -16.65 -0.02 3.25
N SER A 909 -17.01 -0.43 4.46
CA SER A 909 -18.19 -1.26 4.75
C SER A 909 -19.52 -0.60 4.34
N GLY A 910 -19.59 0.73 4.36
CA GLY A 910 -20.75 1.50 3.90
C GLY A 910 -20.83 1.71 2.38
N GLY A 911 -19.88 1.16 1.62
CA GLY A 911 -19.77 1.32 0.17
C GLY A 911 -19.96 0.03 -0.62
N GLY A 912 -19.38 -0.01 -1.82
CA GLY A 912 -19.34 -1.21 -2.64
C GLY A 912 -20.62 -1.50 -3.42
N GLN A 913 -21.43 -0.48 -3.69
CA GLN A 913 -22.62 -0.57 -4.53
C GLN A 913 -22.53 0.44 -5.68
N ILE A 914 -23.20 0.14 -6.80
CA ILE A 914 -23.41 1.11 -7.88
C ILE A 914 -24.69 1.89 -7.57
N ILE A 915 -24.55 3.20 -7.34
CA ILE A 915 -25.63 4.11 -6.95
C ILE A 915 -26.37 4.66 -8.17
N ALA A 916 -25.61 4.98 -9.21
CA ALA A 916 -26.16 5.52 -10.45
C ALA A 916 -25.36 5.02 -11.66
N THR A 917 -26.06 4.79 -12.77
CA THR A 917 -25.43 4.59 -14.09
C THR A 917 -26.21 5.37 -15.13
N GLY A 918 -25.51 6.03 -16.05
CA GLY A 918 -26.18 6.83 -17.06
C GLY A 918 -25.27 7.88 -17.67
N THR A 919 -25.86 8.77 -18.44
CA THR A 919 -25.24 10.05 -18.82
C THR A 919 -24.98 10.91 -17.58
N PRO A 920 -24.02 11.86 -17.63
CA PRO A 920 -23.82 12.87 -16.58
C PRO A 920 -25.12 13.54 -16.11
N GLU A 921 -26.04 13.84 -17.03
CA GLU A 921 -27.34 14.43 -16.72
C GLU A 921 -28.24 13.49 -15.90
N GLN A 922 -28.26 12.20 -16.20
CA GLN A 922 -29.05 11.21 -15.45
C GLN A 922 -28.49 10.96 -14.05
N VAL A 923 -27.15 10.92 -13.91
CA VAL A 923 -26.49 10.80 -12.60
C VAL A 923 -26.78 12.03 -11.73
N ALA A 924 -26.76 13.24 -12.32
CA ALA A 924 -27.10 14.48 -11.61
C ALA A 924 -28.55 14.56 -11.10
N GLU A 925 -29.47 13.76 -11.66
CA GLU A 925 -30.87 13.68 -11.21
C GLU A 925 -31.10 12.58 -10.16
N THR A 926 -30.10 11.73 -9.91
CA THR A 926 -30.21 10.56 -9.02
C THR A 926 -30.00 10.97 -7.55
N LYS A 927 -31.01 10.69 -6.70
CA LYS A 927 -30.91 10.96 -5.26
C LYS A 927 -29.96 9.97 -4.58
N GLY A 928 -29.12 10.47 -3.69
CA GLY A 928 -28.12 9.65 -2.96
C GLY A 928 -26.79 9.48 -3.70
N SER A 929 -26.65 10.01 -4.92
CA SER A 929 -25.37 10.13 -5.62
C SER A 929 -24.68 11.43 -5.21
N TYR A 930 -23.61 11.34 -4.42
CA TYR A 930 -22.79 12.51 -4.10
C TYR A 930 -22.21 13.15 -5.36
N THR A 931 -21.73 12.36 -6.30
CA THR A 931 -21.27 12.84 -7.61
C THR A 931 -22.36 13.66 -8.30
N GLY A 932 -23.60 13.17 -8.31
CA GLY A 932 -24.74 13.86 -8.89
C GLY A 932 -25.02 15.22 -8.26
N GLU A 933 -24.87 15.36 -6.94
CA GLU A 933 -25.05 16.62 -6.20
C GLU A 933 -24.07 17.71 -6.64
N PHE A 934 -22.79 17.36 -6.81
CA PHE A 934 -21.76 18.31 -7.26
C PHE A 934 -21.80 18.57 -8.78
N LEU A 935 -22.26 17.59 -9.55
CA LEU A 935 -22.37 17.70 -11.02
C LEU A 935 -23.57 18.56 -11.47
N ALA A 936 -24.69 18.49 -10.75
CA ALA A 936 -25.91 19.24 -11.04
C ALA A 936 -25.72 20.76 -11.21
N PRO A 937 -25.03 21.51 -10.31
CA PRO A 937 -24.81 22.95 -10.47
C PRO A 937 -23.97 23.29 -11.70
N MET A 938 -22.96 22.47 -12.04
CA MET A 938 -22.12 22.69 -13.22
C MET A 938 -22.93 22.55 -14.52
N LEU A 939 -23.75 21.49 -14.62
CA LEU A 939 -24.62 21.26 -15.78
C LEU A 939 -25.71 22.35 -15.92
N LYS A 940 -26.25 22.85 -14.80
CA LYS A 940 -27.24 23.95 -14.79
C LYS A 940 -26.62 25.27 -15.28
N ARG A 941 -25.42 25.64 -14.79
CA ARG A 941 -24.71 26.87 -15.19
C ARG A 941 -24.46 26.92 -16.70
N ALA A 942 -24.14 25.78 -17.31
CA ALA A 942 -23.94 25.66 -18.75
C ALA A 942 -25.26 25.79 -19.56
N LYS A 943 -26.37 25.21 -19.09
CA LYS A 943 -27.69 25.37 -19.71
C LYS A 943 -28.13 26.85 -19.75
N VAL A 944 -27.88 27.61 -18.69
CA VAL A 944 -28.19 29.05 -18.62
C VAL A 944 -27.36 29.88 -19.61
N LYS A 945 -26.04 29.62 -19.73
CA LYS A 945 -25.15 30.29 -20.69
C LYS A 945 -25.55 30.01 -22.15
N SER A 946 -25.86 28.75 -22.49
CA SER A 946 -26.28 28.37 -23.86
C SER A 946 -27.61 29.03 -24.28
N GLY A 947 -28.56 29.19 -23.35
CA GLY A 947 -29.81 29.91 -23.55
C GLY A 947 -29.62 31.41 -23.77
N ALA A 948 -28.70 32.05 -23.03
CA ALA A 948 -28.37 33.45 -23.20
C ALA A 948 -27.64 33.74 -24.53
N SER A 949 -26.75 32.84 -24.96
CA SER A 949 -26.06 32.90 -26.27
C SER A 949 -27.05 32.80 -27.44
N LYS A 950 -27.98 31.83 -27.41
CA LYS A 950 -29.05 31.68 -28.43
C LYS A 950 -29.99 32.90 -28.49
N ARG A 951 -30.22 33.58 -27.36
CA ARG A 951 -31.05 34.79 -27.29
C ARG A 951 -30.34 36.02 -27.86
N LYS A 952 -29.02 36.12 -27.72
CA LYS A 952 -28.18 37.16 -28.35
C LYS A 952 -28.04 36.98 -29.87
N THR A 953 -27.95 35.74 -30.37
CA THR A 953 -27.94 35.46 -31.82
C THR A 953 -29.30 35.74 -32.46
N ARG A 954 -30.41 35.40 -31.80
CA ARG A 954 -31.77 35.78 -32.28
C ARG A 954 -32.01 37.30 -32.31
N LYS A 955 -31.44 38.08 -31.38
CA LYS A 955 -31.51 39.55 -31.37
C LYS A 955 -30.57 40.24 -32.37
N ARG A 956 -29.62 39.52 -32.97
CA ARG A 956 -28.78 40.01 -34.08
C ARG A 956 -29.31 39.61 -35.45
N ALA A 957 -30.24 38.64 -35.49
CA ALA A 957 -30.90 38.16 -36.70
C ALA A 957 -32.33 38.70 -36.88
N ALA A 958 -32.82 39.49 -35.92
CA ALA A 958 -34.03 40.31 -35.98
C ALA A 958 -33.61 41.77 -35.84
#